data_AF-A0A0M9VIK8-F1
#
_entry.id   AF-A0A0M9VIK8-F1
#
_cell.length_a   1.000
_cell.length_b   1.000
_cell.length_c   1.000
_cell.angle_alpha   90.00
_cell.angle_beta   90.00
_cell.angle_gamma   90.00
#
_symmetry.space_group_name_H-M   'P 1'
#
loop_
_entity.id
_entity.type
_entity.pdbx_description
1 polymer ?
#
loop_
_entity_poly.entity_id
_entity_poly.type
_entity_poly.pdbx_seq_one_letter_code
_entity_poly.pdbx_strand_id
1 'polypeptide(L)'
;MLKNGILWVLLCCVSALYGQEVGTPYKTLKALPVQDTITIDTVGINPAYFKLTDKQGIAIDSTLYTVNYTTGRIAFKNGFTQTDSLTVNYLPYPDFLTKKYSIYDPNRVLANDAGGTRFEVTRDALSTYKPFDGLNTSGSITRGVTIGNNQNAVVNSNLDLQITGKLSDKVSLRASIQDSNIPLQDGGYSQKLDEFDQIFIEMFSDKWSVRAGDLFLENRQSRFLNFSKKVQGLSTAFTFGNEDSKTSVFAAAALVRGQYARSTFTGQEGNQGPYKLTGNNGELYVLVISGSERVYVNGILLERGESNDYTIDYNAGEITFTSLFPITSEMRINVEYQYTQQNYTRFVTYGGVTHEEEKWSIGTYLYSEADMKNQPLQQNLSEAQVAALQQAGDDINQMVAPSAYQDTYSENKILYRQTVIEGVTVYEYSNNPDDVLYNVRFTQVGPNLGNYILSNAAAIGRIYQYVAPINGVPQGNYEPVIRLTPPTKIQIATVMGKYNPSEKTVVDFEVGVSNNDLNLYSPIDDDNNNGVAGKIDARQRIVTREKWQMDAFANYQFVQKDFRTIERLFNIEFNRDWNLTNIITTDNSQSYLVAGTVFKLPQNGTVNYQIEKLDFSEAFSGTRHVLNAQVKAGKFTLQNQGSALNSDGTYAKSQFIRNEALGKYHFGKNWVGTSLRLEDNSERLKETNALTLQSQRFIEYGAFIGRGDSTKVYVEVGYLQRANDSLVAGYLKKVNTSRSYYLKSRLLKTDKSDLTVFANYRRLDFDDPSIADEPSLNSRVLYNDRYWDQLVQVTTAYETASGTIAQQEFTYLEVEPGQGVYMWNDYNGNGIQELQEFEVAPFPDQAIYVRVYLPNQVYIGTHQNKFSQSVTLNPMQWQNAGGFKQLLSHFYNTTSYLIDRKILRSGSNFDLNPFSSDDEDLLGINAAFRNSIFYNRGKQNHSVTYTYLSNRTKSLLTVGSQDSKILSHQLQYAYLVAKTWLFSLNSQTTETTTVSDTYASKNYEVEAYLVGPKISYIFSRNASWDVFYEYQDKQNRIGEMETLLQQRVGTSFSYASEKGFTASGEFSLYKNDFTGNQNTAAAYQMLQGLQPGQNTTWRLLLQKNLTQFLDININYQGRKSETSGAIHTGSVQLRAYF
;
A
#
# COMPACT_ATOMS: atom_id res chain seq x y z
N MET A 1 30.10 15.50 -64.94
CA MET A 1 29.95 14.77 -66.22
C MET A 1 30.74 13.47 -66.11
N LEU A 2 30.28 12.37 -66.72
CA LEU A 2 30.58 10.95 -66.43
C LEU A 2 29.89 10.33 -65.19
N LYS A 3 28.64 9.87 -65.37
CA LYS A 3 28.11 8.62 -64.77
C LYS A 3 26.73 8.17 -65.31
N ASN A 4 26.32 8.65 -66.50
CA ASN A 4 25.05 8.26 -67.15
C ASN A 4 25.25 7.35 -68.40
N GLY A 5 26.41 6.71 -68.54
CA GLY A 5 26.75 5.87 -69.72
C GLY A 5 26.47 4.37 -69.57
N ILE A 6 26.21 3.87 -68.36
CA ILE A 6 26.01 2.42 -68.12
C ILE A 6 24.54 2.00 -68.25
N LEU A 7 23.59 2.95 -68.16
CA LEU A 7 22.16 2.67 -68.25
C LEU A 7 21.68 2.44 -69.69
N TRP A 8 22.36 3.02 -70.70
CA TRP A 8 21.98 2.87 -72.12
C TRP A 8 22.56 1.62 -72.80
N VAL A 9 23.62 1.02 -72.25
CA VAL A 9 24.18 -0.26 -72.74
C VAL A 9 23.35 -1.46 -72.23
N LEU A 10 22.72 -1.33 -71.06
CA LEU A 10 21.85 -2.37 -70.50
C LEU A 10 20.41 -2.37 -71.06
N LEU A 11 19.97 -1.29 -71.71
CA LEU A 11 18.62 -1.17 -72.28
C LEU A 11 18.52 -1.51 -73.79
N CYS A 12 19.65 -1.69 -74.50
CA CYS A 12 19.67 -2.03 -75.93
C CYS A 12 20.03 -3.49 -76.25
N CYS A 13 20.25 -4.36 -75.24
CA CYS A 13 20.49 -5.80 -75.45
C CYS A 13 19.21 -6.64 -75.30
N VAL A 14 18.05 -6.12 -75.74
CA VAL A 14 16.82 -6.90 -75.92
C VAL A 14 16.65 -7.20 -77.40
N SER A 15 16.91 -8.45 -77.80
CA SER A 15 16.28 -9.07 -78.99
C SER A 15 16.68 -10.55 -79.08
N ALA A 16 16.28 -11.35 -78.09
CA ALA A 16 16.10 -12.78 -78.29
C ALA A 16 14.64 -13.03 -78.69
N LEU A 17 14.45 -13.32 -79.98
CA LEU A 17 13.22 -13.85 -80.56
C LEU A 17 12.84 -15.14 -79.81
N TYR A 18 11.78 -15.10 -79.01
CA TYR A 18 11.03 -16.30 -78.67
C TYR A 18 9.99 -16.50 -79.76
N GLY A 19 10.19 -17.52 -80.59
CA GLY A 19 9.10 -18.06 -81.40
C GLY A 19 8.02 -18.62 -80.46
N GLN A 20 6.79 -18.17 -80.61
CA GLN A 20 5.63 -18.84 -80.02
C GLN A 20 5.47 -20.19 -80.70
N GLU A 21 6.00 -21.26 -80.12
CA GLU A 21 5.40 -22.58 -80.27
C GLU A 21 4.05 -22.52 -79.55
N VAL A 22 2.96 -22.47 -80.32
CA VAL A 22 1.61 -22.70 -79.77
C VAL A 22 1.57 -24.17 -79.35
N GLY A 23 1.94 -24.44 -78.10
CA GLY A 23 1.83 -25.77 -77.50
C GLY A 23 0.38 -26.23 -77.56
N THR A 24 0.10 -27.22 -78.41
CA THR A 24 -1.25 -27.78 -78.51
C THR A 24 -1.59 -28.49 -77.21
N PRO A 25 -2.81 -28.38 -76.67
CA PRO A 25 -3.18 -29.07 -75.44
C PRO A 25 -3.25 -30.60 -75.62
N TYR A 26 -3.31 -31.07 -76.87
CA TYR A 26 -3.21 -32.49 -77.21
C TYR A 26 -1.79 -32.98 -77.05
N LYS A 27 -1.63 -34.06 -76.28
CA LYS A 27 -0.35 -34.73 -76.04
C LYS A 27 -0.33 -36.09 -76.72
N THR A 28 0.89 -36.52 -77.06
CA THR A 28 1.15 -37.84 -77.62
C THR A 28 2.22 -38.52 -76.79
N LEU A 29 1.91 -39.69 -76.24
CA LEU A 29 2.83 -40.54 -75.50
C LEU A 29 3.15 -41.79 -76.32
N LYS A 30 4.44 -42.09 -76.50
CA LYS A 30 4.89 -43.37 -77.04
C LYS A 30 5.43 -44.23 -75.91
N ALA A 31 4.86 -45.41 -75.74
CA ALA A 31 5.24 -46.34 -74.67
C ALA A 31 5.31 -47.78 -75.20
N LEU A 32 6.19 -48.59 -74.62
CA LEU A 32 6.26 -50.01 -74.92
C LEU A 32 5.28 -50.77 -74.00
N PRO A 33 4.46 -51.71 -74.51
CA PRO A 33 3.51 -52.48 -73.71
C PRO A 33 4.20 -53.63 -72.95
N VAL A 34 5.20 -53.30 -72.13
CA VAL A 34 5.97 -54.28 -71.31
C VAL A 34 5.36 -54.43 -69.90
N GLN A 35 4.46 -53.54 -69.52
CA GLN A 35 3.80 -53.53 -68.21
C GLN A 35 2.29 -53.68 -68.41
N ASP A 36 1.64 -54.41 -67.50
CA ASP A 36 0.18 -54.62 -67.50
C ASP A 36 -0.61 -53.31 -67.41
N THR A 37 0.01 -52.24 -66.89
CA THR A 37 -0.60 -50.91 -66.80
C THR A 37 0.40 -49.82 -67.15
N ILE A 38 0.01 -48.89 -68.03
CA ILE A 38 0.78 -47.71 -68.43
C ILE A 38 0.12 -46.46 -67.85
N THR A 39 0.91 -45.60 -67.21
CA THR A 39 0.45 -44.26 -66.80
C THR A 39 0.69 -43.28 -67.95
N ILE A 40 -0.38 -42.65 -68.43
CA ILE A 40 -0.38 -41.71 -69.54
C ILE A 40 -0.03 -40.30 -69.05
N ASP A 41 -0.68 -39.83 -67.98
CA ASP A 41 -0.46 -38.51 -67.39
C ASP A 41 -0.68 -38.57 -65.87
N THR A 42 -0.21 -37.56 -65.13
CA THR A 42 -0.37 -37.48 -63.66
C THR A 42 -1.73 -36.89 -63.25
N VAL A 43 -2.45 -36.33 -64.21
CA VAL A 43 -3.81 -35.82 -64.07
C VAL A 43 -4.80 -36.64 -64.89
N GLY A 44 -6.09 -36.50 -64.60
CA GLY A 44 -7.14 -37.12 -65.41
C GLY A 44 -7.08 -36.63 -66.87
N ILE A 45 -7.51 -37.48 -67.80
CA ILE A 45 -7.53 -37.21 -69.24
C ILE A 45 -8.96 -37.25 -69.77
N ASN A 46 -9.25 -36.47 -70.81
CA ASN A 46 -10.57 -36.39 -71.41
C ASN A 46 -10.85 -37.64 -72.29
N PRO A 47 -11.91 -38.43 -71.99
CA PRO A 47 -12.21 -39.66 -72.73
C PRO A 47 -12.52 -39.44 -74.21
N ALA A 48 -13.08 -38.29 -74.58
CA ALA A 48 -13.46 -38.00 -75.97
C ALA A 48 -12.26 -37.87 -76.93
N TYR A 49 -11.07 -37.59 -76.39
CA TYR A 49 -9.85 -37.35 -77.18
C TYR A 49 -8.78 -38.41 -76.96
N PHE A 50 -9.15 -39.54 -76.37
CA PHE A 50 -8.26 -40.67 -76.19
C PHE A 50 -8.24 -41.55 -77.44
N LYS A 51 -7.05 -41.80 -77.99
CA LYS A 51 -6.84 -42.76 -79.08
C LYS A 51 -5.54 -43.52 -78.87
N LEU A 52 -5.64 -44.85 -78.79
CA LEU A 52 -4.50 -45.75 -78.71
C LEU A 52 -4.26 -46.40 -80.09
N THR A 53 -3.07 -46.24 -80.65
CA THR A 53 -2.69 -46.85 -81.93
C THR A 53 -1.37 -47.60 -81.82
N ASP A 54 -1.13 -48.52 -82.75
CA ASP A 54 0.19 -49.08 -82.98
C ASP A 54 1.12 -48.08 -83.69
N LYS A 55 2.35 -48.51 -83.97
CA LYS A 55 3.37 -47.74 -84.70
C LYS A 55 2.96 -47.39 -86.13
N GLN A 56 2.12 -48.21 -86.76
CA GLN A 56 1.60 -48.01 -88.11
C GLN A 56 0.38 -47.06 -88.12
N GLY A 57 -0.12 -46.64 -86.95
CA GLY A 57 -1.24 -45.73 -86.79
C GLY A 57 -2.61 -46.40 -86.78
N ILE A 58 -2.67 -47.74 -86.71
CA ILE A 58 -3.90 -48.52 -86.62
C ILE A 58 -4.40 -48.53 -85.17
N ALA A 59 -5.69 -48.27 -84.97
CA ALA A 59 -6.28 -48.23 -83.63
C ALA A 59 -6.31 -49.62 -82.98
N ILE A 60 -5.91 -49.69 -81.71
CA ILE A 60 -5.99 -50.91 -80.90
C ILE A 60 -7.44 -51.14 -80.47
N ASP A 61 -7.92 -52.37 -80.58
CA ASP A 61 -9.26 -52.78 -80.16
C ASP A 61 -9.50 -52.46 -78.67
N SER A 62 -10.58 -51.73 -78.38
CA SER A 62 -10.93 -51.30 -77.02
C SER A 62 -11.37 -52.44 -76.09
N THR A 63 -11.61 -53.63 -76.60
CA THR A 63 -11.84 -54.83 -75.77
C THR A 63 -10.56 -55.31 -75.09
N LEU A 64 -9.38 -54.99 -75.64
CA LEU A 64 -8.06 -55.47 -75.20
C LEU A 64 -7.43 -54.61 -74.09
N TYR A 65 -8.01 -53.45 -73.78
CA TYR A 65 -7.55 -52.58 -72.71
C TYR A 65 -8.71 -51.91 -71.97
N THR A 66 -8.40 -51.33 -70.83
CA THR A 66 -9.30 -50.49 -70.03
C THR A 66 -8.58 -49.22 -69.66
N VAL A 67 -9.23 -48.07 -69.85
CA VAL A 67 -8.65 -46.76 -69.50
C VAL A 67 -9.35 -46.21 -68.27
N ASN A 68 -8.58 -45.90 -67.24
CA ASN A 68 -9.05 -45.07 -66.15
C ASN A 68 -8.77 -43.60 -66.49
N TYR A 69 -9.78 -42.94 -67.04
CA TYR A 69 -9.70 -41.54 -67.45
C TYR A 69 -9.48 -40.58 -66.27
N THR A 70 -9.90 -40.92 -65.05
CA THR A 70 -9.70 -40.05 -63.87
C THR A 70 -8.26 -40.05 -63.36
N THR A 71 -7.55 -41.17 -63.49
CA THR A 71 -6.15 -41.30 -63.04
C THR A 71 -5.14 -41.28 -64.18
N GLY A 72 -5.60 -41.18 -65.44
CA GLY A 72 -4.75 -41.14 -66.62
C GLY A 72 -3.99 -42.44 -66.85
N ARG A 73 -4.58 -43.61 -66.57
CA ARG A 73 -3.90 -44.92 -66.69
C ARG A 73 -4.62 -45.87 -67.67
N ILE A 74 -3.86 -46.66 -68.41
CA ILE A 74 -4.35 -47.75 -69.27
C ILE A 74 -3.92 -49.07 -68.65
N ALA A 75 -4.84 -49.98 -68.37
CA ALA A 75 -4.54 -51.36 -68.03
C ALA A 75 -4.88 -52.26 -69.22
N PHE A 76 -3.93 -53.06 -69.68
CA PHE A 76 -4.13 -54.04 -70.74
C PHE A 76 -4.72 -55.33 -70.15
N LYS A 77 -5.63 -55.98 -70.88
CA LYS A 77 -6.25 -57.23 -70.44
C LYS A 77 -5.43 -58.44 -70.89
N ASN A 78 -5.51 -59.51 -70.11
CA ASN A 78 -4.67 -60.71 -70.21
C ASN A 78 -4.56 -61.25 -71.65
N GLY A 79 -3.34 -61.26 -72.19
CA GLY A 79 -2.98 -61.78 -73.52
C GLY A 79 -2.63 -60.71 -74.55
N PHE A 80 -2.77 -59.41 -74.23
CA PHE A 80 -2.33 -58.34 -75.13
C PHE A 80 -0.80 -58.28 -75.20
N THR A 81 -0.22 -58.83 -76.26
CA THR A 81 1.22 -58.78 -76.54
C THR A 81 1.46 -58.08 -77.87
N GLN A 82 2.17 -56.95 -77.85
CA GLN A 82 2.59 -56.25 -79.06
C GLN A 82 4.09 -56.01 -79.00
N THR A 83 4.78 -56.33 -80.10
CA THR A 83 6.26 -56.37 -80.16
C THR A 83 6.92 -55.01 -80.36
N ASP A 84 6.15 -53.94 -80.59
CA ASP A 84 6.66 -52.59 -80.85
C ASP A 84 5.85 -51.55 -80.04
N SER A 85 6.28 -50.30 -80.10
CA SER A 85 5.72 -49.16 -79.36
C SER A 85 4.26 -48.84 -79.73
N LEU A 86 3.48 -48.55 -78.69
CA LEU A 86 2.15 -47.98 -78.77
C LEU A 86 2.20 -46.46 -78.73
N THR A 87 1.30 -45.80 -79.45
CA THR A 87 1.11 -44.36 -79.43
C THR A 87 -0.25 -44.02 -78.83
N VAL A 88 -0.25 -43.27 -77.73
CA VAL A 88 -1.44 -42.74 -77.06
C VAL A 88 -1.57 -41.26 -77.39
N ASN A 89 -2.63 -40.89 -78.10
CA ASN A 89 -3.03 -39.49 -78.25
C ASN A 89 -4.12 -39.19 -77.22
N TYR A 90 -3.95 -38.11 -76.46
CA TYR A 90 -4.86 -37.76 -75.38
C TYR A 90 -4.87 -36.26 -75.11
N LEU A 91 -5.92 -35.80 -74.43
CA LEU A 91 -6.05 -34.44 -73.92
C LEU A 91 -6.10 -34.51 -72.38
N PRO A 92 -5.04 -34.10 -71.65
CA PRO A 92 -5.11 -33.98 -70.19
C PRO A 92 -6.08 -32.86 -69.80
N TYR A 93 -6.75 -33.01 -68.65
CA TYR A 93 -7.52 -31.90 -68.10
C TYR A 93 -6.58 -30.75 -67.72
N PRO A 94 -6.94 -29.49 -68.04
CA PRO A 94 -6.08 -28.34 -67.80
C PRO A 94 -5.81 -28.12 -66.32
N ASP A 95 -4.64 -27.55 -66.00
CA ASP A 95 -4.16 -27.34 -64.64
C ASP A 95 -5.16 -26.65 -63.72
N PHE A 96 -5.97 -25.70 -64.21
CA PHE A 96 -6.94 -25.03 -63.35
C PHE A 96 -8.05 -25.96 -62.81
N LEU A 97 -8.26 -27.13 -63.42
CA LEU A 97 -9.18 -28.16 -62.93
C LEU A 97 -8.51 -29.23 -62.08
N THR A 98 -7.19 -29.43 -62.22
CA THR A 98 -6.47 -30.59 -61.66
C THR A 98 -5.40 -30.21 -60.64
N LYS A 99 -5.02 -28.93 -60.58
CA LYS A 99 -4.03 -28.38 -59.66
C LYS A 99 -4.56 -28.42 -58.23
N LYS A 100 -4.00 -29.31 -57.42
CA LYS A 100 -4.23 -29.34 -55.98
C LYS A 100 -3.45 -28.21 -55.31
N TYR A 101 -4.15 -27.30 -54.67
CA TYR A 101 -3.55 -26.30 -53.79
C TYR A 101 -3.48 -26.89 -52.39
N SER A 102 -2.27 -27.21 -51.92
CA SER A 102 -2.01 -27.60 -50.53
C SER A 102 -1.16 -26.54 -49.86
N ILE A 103 -1.53 -26.16 -48.63
CA ILE A 103 -0.79 -25.18 -47.83
C ILE A 103 0.50 -25.81 -47.27
N TYR A 104 0.57 -27.16 -47.21
CA TYR A 104 1.69 -27.90 -46.62
C TYR A 104 2.32 -28.88 -47.61
N ASP A 105 3.65 -29.01 -47.55
CA ASP A 105 4.45 -29.98 -48.29
C ASP A 105 4.19 -31.39 -47.73
N PRO A 106 3.60 -32.32 -48.51
CA PRO A 106 3.30 -33.67 -48.06
C PRO A 106 4.52 -34.45 -47.56
N ASN A 107 5.72 -34.13 -48.04
CA ASN A 107 6.97 -34.78 -47.61
C ASN A 107 7.39 -34.36 -46.19
N ARG A 108 6.76 -33.34 -45.61
CA ARG A 108 6.97 -32.90 -44.23
C ARG A 108 5.93 -33.44 -43.25
N VAL A 109 5.00 -34.27 -43.72
CA VAL A 109 3.99 -34.93 -42.89
C VAL A 109 4.53 -36.31 -42.49
N LEU A 110 4.85 -36.49 -41.21
CA LEU A 110 5.34 -37.77 -40.67
C LEU A 110 4.19 -38.80 -40.57
N ALA A 111 4.51 -40.07 -40.84
CA ALA A 111 3.57 -41.19 -40.73
C ALA A 111 3.14 -41.47 -39.28
N ASN A 112 1.95 -42.03 -39.11
CA ASN A 112 1.12 -41.88 -37.90
C ASN A 112 1.33 -42.96 -36.82
N ASP A 113 2.55 -43.49 -36.63
CA ASP A 113 2.74 -44.77 -35.92
C ASP A 113 3.65 -44.71 -34.68
N ALA A 114 3.62 -43.63 -33.89
CA ALA A 114 4.30 -43.60 -32.58
C ALA A 114 3.42 -42.96 -31.50
N GLY A 115 3.01 -43.77 -30.52
CA GLY A 115 2.10 -43.45 -29.44
C GLY A 115 2.65 -42.46 -28.41
N GLY A 116 2.60 -41.17 -28.74
CA GLY A 116 2.65 -40.08 -27.78
C GLY A 116 1.34 -39.29 -27.84
N THR A 117 0.86 -38.79 -26.70
CA THR A 117 -0.27 -37.87 -26.60
C THR A 117 0.00 -36.64 -27.48
N ARG A 118 -0.64 -36.58 -28.65
CA ARG A 118 -0.57 -35.43 -29.55
C ARG A 118 -1.62 -34.42 -29.12
N PHE A 119 -1.20 -33.17 -28.95
CA PHE A 119 -2.13 -32.05 -28.89
C PHE A 119 -2.72 -31.84 -30.29
N GLU A 120 -3.97 -32.25 -30.47
CA GLU A 120 -4.77 -31.85 -31.61
C GLU A 120 -5.17 -30.39 -31.40
N VAL A 121 -4.72 -29.49 -32.29
CA VAL A 121 -5.26 -28.13 -32.35
C VAL A 121 -6.59 -28.24 -33.09
N THR A 122 -7.67 -28.50 -32.37
CA THR A 122 -9.01 -28.33 -32.91
C THR A 122 -9.16 -26.85 -33.29
N ARG A 123 -9.30 -26.58 -34.59
CA ARG A 123 -9.82 -25.29 -35.03
C ARG A 123 -11.33 -25.32 -34.82
N ASP A 124 -11.73 -25.28 -33.56
CA ASP A 124 -13.12 -24.98 -33.23
C ASP A 124 -13.47 -23.64 -33.86
N ALA A 125 -14.70 -23.52 -34.38
CA ALA A 125 -15.18 -22.28 -34.95
C ALA A 125 -14.93 -21.15 -33.94
N LEU A 126 -14.34 -20.03 -34.38
CA LEU A 126 -14.15 -18.84 -33.54
C LEU A 126 -15.48 -18.50 -32.87
N SER A 127 -15.57 -18.82 -31.58
CA SER A 127 -16.75 -18.53 -30.80
C SER A 127 -16.97 -17.02 -30.83
N THR A 128 -18.14 -16.58 -31.28
CA THR A 128 -18.59 -15.19 -31.15
C THR A 128 -18.97 -14.82 -29.71
N TYR A 129 -18.68 -15.70 -28.74
CA TYR A 129 -18.86 -15.42 -27.33
C TYR A 129 -18.06 -14.19 -26.94
N LYS A 130 -18.78 -13.10 -26.64
CA LYS A 130 -18.24 -11.93 -25.98
C LYS A 130 -18.33 -12.19 -24.47
N PRO A 131 -17.24 -12.56 -23.80
CA PRO A 131 -17.26 -12.59 -22.34
C PRO A 131 -17.70 -11.21 -21.84
N PHE A 132 -18.61 -11.18 -20.87
CA PHE A 132 -19.11 -9.96 -20.25
C PHE A 132 -19.95 -9.03 -21.16
N ASP A 133 -20.63 -9.53 -22.20
CA ASP A 133 -21.54 -8.73 -23.03
C ASP A 133 -22.63 -8.04 -22.17
N GLY A 134 -22.72 -6.72 -22.23
CA GLY A 134 -23.59 -5.89 -21.37
C GLY A 134 -22.97 -5.42 -20.04
N LEU A 135 -21.74 -5.84 -19.73
CA LEU A 135 -20.99 -5.42 -18.55
C LEU A 135 -19.78 -4.57 -18.98
N ASN A 136 -19.53 -3.50 -18.23
CA ASN A 136 -18.29 -2.73 -18.33
C ASN A 136 -17.25 -3.39 -17.43
N THR A 137 -16.24 -3.97 -18.06
CA THR A 137 -15.07 -4.51 -17.38
C THR A 137 -13.90 -3.55 -17.51
N SER A 138 -13.04 -3.52 -16.49
CA SER A 138 -11.77 -2.79 -16.52
C SER A 138 -10.75 -3.50 -15.65
N GLY A 139 -9.51 -3.51 -16.09
CA GLY A 139 -8.39 -4.10 -15.35
C GLY A 139 -7.54 -5.01 -16.23
N SER A 140 -6.73 -5.86 -15.61
CA SER A 140 -5.92 -6.84 -16.32
C SER A 140 -5.67 -8.11 -15.51
N ILE A 141 -5.53 -9.23 -16.22
CA ILE A 141 -4.98 -10.48 -15.68
C ILE A 141 -3.63 -10.73 -16.33
N THR A 142 -2.63 -10.98 -15.51
CA THR A 142 -1.26 -11.24 -15.93
C THR A 142 -0.82 -12.62 -15.42
N ARG A 143 -0.27 -13.44 -16.31
CA ARG A 143 0.34 -14.74 -16.00
C ARG A 143 1.72 -14.79 -16.60
N GLY A 144 2.74 -14.93 -15.76
CA GLY A 144 4.13 -14.99 -16.16
C GLY A 144 4.81 -16.25 -15.66
N VAL A 145 5.74 -16.77 -16.44
CA VAL A 145 6.68 -17.81 -16.01
C VAL A 145 8.08 -17.30 -16.27
N THR A 146 8.92 -17.34 -15.25
CA THR A 146 10.35 -17.03 -15.34
C THR A 146 11.13 -18.33 -15.16
N ILE A 147 12.04 -18.61 -16.08
CA ILE A 147 12.91 -19.80 -16.09
C ILE A 147 14.34 -19.31 -16.25
N GLY A 148 15.26 -19.85 -15.46
CA GLY A 148 16.68 -19.66 -15.68
C GLY A 148 17.46 -20.94 -15.43
N ASN A 149 18.73 -20.93 -15.81
CA ASN A 149 19.64 -22.04 -15.50
C ASN A 149 20.29 -21.90 -14.11
N ASN A 150 20.13 -20.75 -13.45
CA ASN A 150 20.64 -20.44 -12.10
C ASN A 150 19.50 -20.21 -11.08
N GLN A 151 18.27 -20.57 -11.42
CA GLN A 151 17.10 -20.46 -10.54
C GLN A 151 16.03 -21.48 -10.95
N ASN A 152 15.16 -21.87 -10.01
CA ASN A 152 13.98 -22.67 -10.31
C ASN A 152 12.96 -21.87 -11.15
N ALA A 153 12.02 -22.59 -11.79
CA ALA A 153 10.93 -21.96 -12.53
C ALA A 153 9.95 -21.30 -11.56
N VAL A 154 9.72 -20.00 -11.71
CA VAL A 154 8.83 -19.20 -10.85
C VAL A 154 7.63 -18.72 -11.66
N VAL A 155 6.45 -18.87 -11.09
CA VAL A 155 5.18 -18.42 -11.68
C VAL A 155 4.76 -17.10 -11.02
N ASN A 156 4.61 -16.07 -11.84
CA ASN A 156 4.14 -14.75 -11.43
C ASN A 156 2.68 -14.57 -11.87
N SER A 157 1.81 -14.19 -10.94
CA SER A 157 0.38 -14.04 -11.19
C SER A 157 -0.08 -12.71 -10.62
N ASN A 158 -0.73 -11.92 -11.46
CA ASN A 158 -1.43 -10.72 -11.01
C ASN A 158 -2.82 -10.71 -11.64
N LEU A 159 -3.84 -10.36 -10.89
CA LEU A 159 -5.21 -10.13 -11.34
C LEU A 159 -5.67 -8.83 -10.71
N ASP A 160 -6.20 -7.94 -11.53
CA ASP A 160 -6.96 -6.76 -11.13
C ASP A 160 -8.13 -6.69 -12.10
N LEU A 161 -9.35 -6.91 -11.62
CA LEU A 161 -10.55 -6.96 -12.44
C LEU A 161 -11.70 -6.30 -11.72
N GLN A 162 -12.19 -5.22 -12.31
CA GLN A 162 -13.41 -4.55 -11.92
C GLN A 162 -14.49 -4.80 -12.97
N ILE A 163 -15.69 -5.13 -12.52
CA ILE A 163 -16.84 -5.43 -13.36
C ILE A 163 -18.00 -4.57 -12.89
N THR A 164 -18.69 -3.87 -13.78
CA THR A 164 -19.92 -3.13 -13.48
C THR A 164 -20.90 -3.20 -14.64
N GLY A 165 -22.16 -3.52 -14.40
CA GLY A 165 -23.17 -3.45 -15.46
C GLY A 165 -24.43 -4.24 -15.17
N LYS A 166 -25.30 -4.35 -16.18
CA LYS A 166 -26.57 -5.07 -16.07
C LYS A 166 -26.43 -6.47 -16.66
N LEU A 167 -26.70 -7.50 -15.86
CA LEU A 167 -26.87 -8.89 -16.33
C LEU A 167 -28.23 -9.09 -17.02
N SER A 168 -29.23 -8.30 -16.63
CA SER A 168 -30.56 -8.23 -17.25
C SER A 168 -31.21 -6.87 -16.94
N ASP A 169 -32.42 -6.60 -17.43
CA ASP A 169 -33.14 -5.34 -17.16
C ASP A 169 -33.26 -5.01 -15.66
N LYS A 170 -33.33 -6.04 -14.80
CA LYS A 170 -33.59 -5.94 -13.36
C LYS A 170 -32.43 -6.37 -12.46
N VAL A 171 -31.35 -6.93 -13.01
CA VAL A 171 -30.23 -7.48 -12.23
C VAL A 171 -28.94 -6.86 -12.72
N SER A 172 -28.16 -6.31 -11.78
CA SER A 172 -26.86 -5.70 -12.01
C SER A 172 -25.77 -6.49 -11.27
N LEU A 173 -24.55 -6.42 -11.79
CA LEU A 173 -23.35 -7.00 -11.21
C LEU A 173 -22.34 -5.89 -10.97
N ARG A 174 -21.71 -5.92 -9.79
CA ARG A 174 -20.52 -5.15 -9.44
C ARG A 174 -19.50 -6.09 -8.84
N ALA A 175 -18.26 -6.10 -9.31
CA ALA A 175 -17.19 -6.91 -8.73
C ALA A 175 -15.86 -6.14 -8.75
N SER A 176 -15.01 -6.45 -7.79
CA SER A 176 -13.62 -6.03 -7.68
C SER A 176 -12.83 -7.26 -7.23
N ILE A 177 -11.98 -7.80 -8.09
CA ILE A 177 -11.22 -9.03 -7.85
C ILE A 177 -9.76 -8.69 -8.03
N GLN A 178 -8.96 -8.95 -6.99
CA GLN A 178 -7.54 -8.67 -7.01
C GLN A 178 -6.76 -9.83 -6.39
N ASP A 179 -5.62 -10.16 -6.99
CA ASP A 179 -4.69 -11.17 -6.51
C ASP A 179 -3.29 -10.82 -7.02
N SER A 180 -2.31 -10.65 -6.13
CA SER A 180 -0.92 -10.33 -6.49
C SER A 180 0.05 -11.07 -5.59
N ASN A 181 1.02 -11.76 -6.21
CA ASN A 181 2.07 -12.48 -5.50
C ASN A 181 3.43 -11.74 -5.45
N ILE A 182 3.48 -10.47 -5.85
CA ILE A 182 4.73 -9.68 -5.90
C ILE A 182 4.79 -8.75 -4.67
N PRO A 183 5.80 -8.88 -3.79
CA PRO A 183 6.02 -7.94 -2.69
C PRO A 183 6.27 -6.53 -3.23
N LEU A 184 5.54 -5.54 -2.74
CA LEU A 184 5.74 -4.12 -3.09
C LEU A 184 6.70 -3.49 -2.09
N GLN A 185 7.62 -2.64 -2.55
CA GLN A 185 8.53 -1.91 -1.68
C GLN A 185 8.10 -0.46 -1.51
N ASP A 186 7.93 -0.02 -0.27
CA ASP A 186 7.78 1.38 0.09
C ASP A 186 8.72 1.71 1.27
N GLY A 187 9.42 2.84 1.20
CA GLY A 187 10.52 3.19 2.11
C GLY A 187 11.68 2.18 2.16
N GLY A 188 11.75 1.25 1.18
CA GLY A 188 12.69 0.12 1.11
C GLY A 188 12.29 -1.11 1.94
N TYR A 189 11.09 -1.16 2.52
CA TYR A 189 10.55 -2.34 3.22
C TYR A 189 9.55 -3.06 2.33
N SER A 190 9.49 -4.39 2.43
CA SER A 190 8.51 -5.19 1.68
C SER A 190 7.15 -5.19 2.39
N GLN A 191 6.09 -4.85 1.66
CA GLN A 191 4.72 -4.74 2.18
C GLN A 191 3.78 -5.71 1.45
N LYS A 192 2.83 -6.30 2.18
CA LYS A 192 1.67 -6.99 1.59
C LYS A 192 0.56 -5.97 1.37
N LEU A 193 0.08 -5.83 0.14
CA LEU A 193 -0.96 -4.85 -0.22
C LEU A 193 -2.40 -5.31 0.10
N ASP A 194 -2.56 -6.52 0.64
CA ASP A 194 -3.87 -7.17 0.84
C ASP A 194 -4.88 -6.36 1.70
N GLU A 195 -4.42 -5.30 2.38
CA GLU A 195 -5.23 -4.44 3.25
C GLU A 195 -5.77 -3.15 2.58
N PHE A 196 -5.37 -2.83 1.34
CA PHE A 196 -5.78 -1.56 0.69
C PHE A 196 -7.04 -1.67 -0.17
N ASP A 197 -7.24 -2.76 -0.90
CA ASP A 197 -8.30 -2.91 -1.90
C ASP A 197 -9.37 -3.94 -1.46
N GLN A 198 -10.66 -3.65 -1.73
CA GLN A 198 -11.76 -4.57 -1.39
C GLN A 198 -11.96 -5.62 -2.50
N ILE A 199 -11.87 -6.90 -2.14
CA ILE A 199 -12.08 -8.03 -3.04
C ILE A 199 -13.52 -8.54 -2.87
N PHE A 200 -14.45 -8.19 -3.75
CA PHE A 200 -15.85 -8.61 -3.65
C PHE A 200 -16.54 -8.86 -4.98
N ILE A 201 -17.65 -9.60 -4.94
CA ILE A 201 -18.60 -9.77 -6.04
C ILE A 201 -19.99 -9.50 -5.47
N GLU A 202 -20.74 -8.59 -6.08
CA GLU A 202 -22.08 -8.16 -5.69
C GLU A 202 -23.04 -8.27 -6.86
N MET A 203 -24.10 -9.06 -6.69
CA MET A 203 -25.26 -9.06 -7.58
C MET A 203 -26.42 -8.34 -6.88
N PHE A 204 -27.10 -7.44 -7.58
CA PHE A 204 -28.16 -6.66 -6.97
C PHE A 204 -29.28 -6.28 -7.95
N SER A 205 -30.46 -6.00 -7.41
CA SER A 205 -31.62 -5.43 -8.07
C SER A 205 -32.15 -4.26 -7.23
N ASP A 206 -33.28 -3.68 -7.64
CA ASP A 206 -33.96 -2.65 -6.84
C ASP A 206 -34.49 -3.16 -5.48
N LYS A 207 -34.65 -4.49 -5.32
CA LYS A 207 -35.27 -5.11 -4.12
C LYS A 207 -34.38 -6.08 -3.37
N TRP A 208 -33.23 -6.46 -3.90
CA TRP A 208 -32.34 -7.40 -3.22
C TRP A 208 -30.89 -7.21 -3.63
N SER A 209 -29.96 -7.56 -2.76
CA SER A 209 -28.54 -7.67 -3.08
C SER A 209 -27.93 -8.90 -2.42
N VAL A 210 -26.94 -9.48 -3.07
CA VAL A 210 -26.11 -10.58 -2.58
C VAL A 210 -24.66 -10.22 -2.86
N ARG A 211 -23.85 -10.09 -1.81
CA ARG A 211 -22.43 -9.75 -1.92
C ARG A 211 -21.58 -10.84 -1.26
N ALA A 212 -20.54 -11.28 -1.96
CA ALA A 212 -19.56 -12.24 -1.49
C ALA A 212 -18.14 -11.63 -1.54
N GLY A 213 -17.25 -12.08 -0.66
CA GLY A 213 -15.88 -11.56 -0.53
C GLY A 213 -15.75 -10.59 0.64
N ASP A 214 -14.99 -9.51 0.50
CA ASP A 214 -14.84 -8.47 1.50
C ASP A 214 -16.15 -7.72 1.71
N LEU A 215 -16.59 -7.70 2.96
CA LEU A 215 -17.79 -7.07 3.46
C LEU A 215 -17.42 -6.04 4.52
N PHE A 216 -18.20 -4.97 4.55
CA PHE A 216 -18.18 -4.01 5.64
C PHE A 216 -19.50 -4.13 6.39
N LEU A 217 -19.46 -4.79 7.57
CA LEU A 217 -20.63 -4.96 8.43
C LEU A 217 -20.68 -3.79 9.40
N GLU A 218 -21.79 -3.07 9.41
CA GLU A 218 -21.96 -1.91 10.28
C GLU A 218 -23.38 -1.84 10.84
N ASN A 219 -23.49 -1.42 12.09
CA ASN A 219 -24.74 -0.98 12.71
C ASN A 219 -24.49 0.27 13.52
N ARG A 220 -25.08 1.40 13.09
CA ARG A 220 -25.10 2.68 13.83
C ARG A 220 -26.50 3.09 14.30
N GLN A 221 -27.50 2.23 14.09
CA GLN A 221 -28.88 2.50 14.47
C GLN A 221 -29.17 2.05 15.91
N SER A 222 -28.66 0.88 16.30
CA SER A 222 -28.79 0.32 17.64
C SER A 222 -27.72 0.90 18.57
N ARG A 223 -28.14 1.31 19.78
CA ARG A 223 -27.23 1.75 20.84
C ARG A 223 -26.46 0.59 21.43
N PHE A 224 -27.13 -0.54 21.65
CA PHE A 224 -26.59 -1.71 22.32
C PHE A 224 -25.87 -2.68 21.37
N LEU A 225 -26.15 -2.60 20.07
CA LEU A 225 -25.43 -3.32 19.00
C LEU A 225 -24.80 -2.32 18.02
N ASN A 226 -23.93 -1.46 18.54
CA ASN A 226 -23.16 -0.53 17.71
C ASN A 226 -21.80 -1.15 17.33
N PHE A 227 -21.53 -1.30 16.03
CA PHE A 227 -20.25 -1.82 15.55
C PHE A 227 -19.97 -1.48 14.08
N SER A 228 -18.70 -1.56 13.68
CA SER A 228 -18.22 -1.53 12.30
C SER A 228 -17.04 -2.47 12.13
N LYS A 229 -17.13 -3.37 11.16
CA LYS A 229 -16.14 -4.42 10.97
C LYS A 229 -15.91 -4.76 9.52
N LYS A 230 -14.63 -4.87 9.14
CA LYS A 230 -14.20 -5.42 7.85
C LYS A 230 -14.04 -6.94 8.00
N VAL A 231 -14.75 -7.70 7.19
CA VAL A 231 -14.86 -9.17 7.28
C VAL A 231 -14.93 -9.77 5.88
N GLN A 232 -14.69 -11.06 5.73
CA GLN A 232 -14.76 -11.75 4.44
C GLN A 232 -15.82 -12.84 4.48
N GLY A 233 -16.86 -12.76 3.65
CA GLY A 233 -17.96 -13.71 3.68
C GLY A 233 -19.05 -13.44 2.67
N LEU A 234 -20.29 -13.81 3.04
CA LEU A 234 -21.49 -13.63 2.24
C LEU A 234 -22.47 -12.72 2.99
N SER A 235 -23.03 -11.72 2.33
CA SER A 235 -24.17 -10.93 2.81
C SER A 235 -25.29 -10.93 1.79
N THR A 236 -26.51 -10.86 2.31
CA THR A 236 -27.74 -10.76 1.53
C THR A 236 -28.63 -9.69 2.15
N ALA A 237 -29.30 -8.92 1.32
CA ALA A 237 -30.30 -7.95 1.74
C ALA A 237 -31.51 -8.02 0.81
N PHE A 238 -32.70 -7.85 1.38
CA PHE A 238 -33.98 -7.86 0.70
C PHE A 238 -34.81 -6.68 1.19
N THR A 239 -35.55 -6.05 0.29
CA THR A 239 -36.48 -4.97 0.56
C THR A 239 -37.84 -5.32 -0.03
N PHE A 240 -38.86 -5.31 0.81
CA PHE A 240 -40.25 -5.59 0.47
C PHE A 240 -41.12 -4.34 0.74
N GLY A 241 -42.25 -4.25 0.05
CA GLY A 241 -43.20 -3.14 0.19
C GLY A 241 -42.98 -1.99 -0.82
N ASN A 242 -43.50 -0.82 -0.47
CA ASN A 242 -43.44 0.43 -1.24
C ASN A 242 -42.73 1.53 -0.42
N GLU A 243 -42.73 2.78 -0.89
CA GLU A 243 -42.07 3.88 -0.16
C GLU A 243 -42.76 4.23 1.17
N ASP A 244 -44.07 3.99 1.29
CA ASP A 244 -44.85 4.29 2.50
C ASP A 244 -44.75 3.20 3.58
N SER A 245 -44.53 1.95 3.16
CA SER A 245 -44.43 0.75 4.00
C SER A 245 -43.30 -0.13 3.48
N LYS A 246 -42.17 -0.13 4.18
CA LYS A 246 -40.94 -0.78 3.75
C LYS A 246 -40.42 -1.76 4.79
N THR A 247 -40.25 -3.01 4.40
CA THR A 247 -39.57 -4.03 5.22
C THR A 247 -38.21 -4.34 4.63
N SER A 248 -37.14 -4.18 5.41
CA SER A 248 -35.78 -4.59 5.01
C SER A 248 -35.32 -5.77 5.85
N VAL A 249 -34.82 -6.81 5.19
CA VAL A 249 -34.26 -8.01 5.82
C VAL A 249 -32.86 -8.18 5.31
N PHE A 250 -31.88 -8.40 6.19
CA PHE A 250 -30.53 -8.73 5.77
C PHE A 250 -29.93 -9.79 6.67
N ALA A 251 -28.97 -10.53 6.13
CA ALA A 251 -28.20 -11.53 6.83
C ALA A 251 -26.79 -11.61 6.22
N ALA A 252 -25.79 -11.76 7.07
CA ALA A 252 -24.39 -11.90 6.71
C ALA A 252 -23.73 -12.98 7.57
N ALA A 253 -22.81 -13.73 6.96
CA ALA A 253 -21.98 -14.73 7.59
C ALA A 253 -20.56 -14.61 7.01
N ALA A 254 -19.56 -14.42 7.86
CA ALA A 254 -18.21 -14.08 7.43
C ALA A 254 -17.13 -14.51 8.42
N LEU A 255 -15.89 -14.51 7.95
CA LEU A 255 -14.69 -14.62 8.76
C LEU A 255 -14.15 -13.22 9.08
N VAL A 256 -13.75 -13.01 10.32
CA VAL A 256 -13.15 -11.75 10.75
C VAL A 256 -11.73 -11.62 10.16
N ARG A 257 -11.30 -10.41 9.76
CA ARG A 257 -9.94 -10.14 9.24
C ARG A 257 -8.96 -9.58 10.28
N GLY A 258 -9.46 -8.92 11.33
CA GLY A 258 -8.61 -8.40 12.42
C GLY A 258 -9.37 -8.18 13.72
N GLN A 259 -8.63 -7.82 14.75
CA GLN A 259 -9.17 -7.57 16.08
C GLN A 259 -9.17 -6.07 16.37
N TYR A 260 -10.18 -5.61 17.11
CA TYR A 260 -10.26 -4.23 17.56
C TYR A 260 -9.25 -3.98 18.69
N ALA A 261 -8.51 -2.87 18.61
CA ALA A 261 -7.60 -2.38 19.64
C ALA A 261 -7.82 -0.90 19.92
N ARG A 262 -7.38 -0.48 21.10
CA ARG A 262 -7.35 0.92 21.52
C ARG A 262 -6.02 1.26 22.15
N SER A 263 -5.34 2.27 21.61
CA SER A 263 -4.16 2.88 22.22
C SER A 263 -4.55 4.23 22.81
N THR A 264 -4.23 4.45 24.09
CA THR A 264 -4.54 5.69 24.81
C THR A 264 -3.25 6.24 25.42
N PHE A 265 -2.93 7.48 25.11
CA PHE A 265 -1.73 8.15 25.62
C PHE A 265 -1.94 9.66 25.69
N THR A 266 -1.13 10.35 26.48
CA THR A 266 -1.10 11.82 26.52
C THR A 266 -0.06 12.32 25.54
N GLY A 267 -0.35 13.41 24.83
CA GLY A 267 0.61 14.07 23.95
C GLY A 267 1.86 14.51 24.72
N GLN A 268 2.97 14.66 24.01
CA GLN A 268 4.19 15.27 24.55
C GLN A 268 4.32 16.70 23.99
N GLU A 269 4.83 17.63 24.79
CA GLU A 269 4.89 19.04 24.40
C GLU A 269 5.72 19.23 23.12
N GLY A 270 5.08 19.80 22.09
CA GLY A 270 5.73 20.02 20.80
C GLY A 270 6.23 18.74 20.13
N ASN A 271 5.58 17.60 20.32
CA ASN A 271 5.91 16.36 19.62
C ASN A 271 4.76 15.95 18.69
N GLN A 272 4.95 16.09 17.38
CA GLN A 272 3.99 15.66 16.37
C GLN A 272 4.00 14.13 16.12
N GLY A 273 4.87 13.36 16.76
CA GLY A 273 5.05 11.94 16.52
C GLY A 273 6.22 11.65 15.58
N PRO A 274 6.37 10.39 15.12
CA PRO A 274 5.39 9.30 15.22
C PRO A 274 5.10 8.80 16.65
N TYR A 275 3.86 8.38 16.90
CA TYR A 275 3.37 7.73 18.12
C TYR A 275 3.01 6.27 17.83
N LYS A 276 3.57 5.34 18.61
CA LYS A 276 3.37 3.91 18.43
C LYS A 276 1.99 3.42 18.88
N LEU A 277 1.36 2.61 18.03
CA LEU A 277 0.16 1.84 18.34
C LEU A 277 0.54 0.43 18.80
N THR A 278 -0.25 -0.13 19.72
CA THR A 278 0.01 -1.42 20.37
C THR A 278 -1.24 -2.31 20.43
N GLY A 279 -1.07 -3.60 20.18
CA GLY A 279 -2.15 -4.59 20.24
C GLY A 279 -2.71 -4.78 21.65
N ASN A 280 -3.81 -5.54 21.76
CA ASN A 280 -4.54 -5.73 23.02
C ASN A 280 -3.70 -6.40 24.12
N ASN A 281 -2.68 -7.18 23.77
CA ASN A 281 -1.79 -7.84 24.72
C ASN A 281 -0.42 -7.16 24.82
N GLY A 282 -0.29 -5.93 24.31
CA GLY A 282 0.96 -5.17 24.30
C GLY A 282 1.86 -5.48 23.10
N GLU A 283 1.33 -6.09 22.04
CA GLU A 283 2.09 -6.37 20.83
C GLU A 283 2.54 -5.07 20.15
N LEU A 284 3.83 -4.96 19.82
CA LEU A 284 4.40 -3.77 19.19
C LEU A 284 4.38 -3.84 17.66
N TYR A 285 4.35 -5.04 17.10
CA TYR A 285 4.15 -5.22 15.68
C TYR A 285 2.65 -5.37 15.41
N VAL A 286 1.98 -4.25 15.18
CA VAL A 286 0.57 -4.22 14.78
C VAL A 286 0.47 -3.72 13.35
N LEU A 287 0.14 -4.64 12.44
CA LEU A 287 -0.26 -4.26 11.10
C LEU A 287 -1.71 -3.78 11.16
N VAL A 288 -1.87 -2.46 11.14
CA VAL A 288 -3.17 -1.79 11.30
C VAL A 288 -3.95 -1.93 10.00
N ILE A 289 -5.21 -2.37 10.08
CA ILE A 289 -6.11 -2.49 8.94
C ILE A 289 -6.40 -1.08 8.42
N SER A 290 -6.10 -0.85 7.14
CA SER A 290 -6.21 0.46 6.51
C SER A 290 -7.61 1.06 6.65
N GLY A 291 -7.71 2.31 7.12
CA GLY A 291 -8.98 3.01 7.32
C GLY A 291 -9.89 2.44 8.40
N SER A 292 -9.40 1.56 9.27
CA SER A 292 -10.12 1.13 10.47
C SER A 292 -9.94 2.09 11.64
N GLU A 293 -8.95 2.99 11.57
CA GLU A 293 -8.56 3.86 12.67
C GLU A 293 -9.49 5.06 12.87
N ARG A 294 -9.72 5.42 14.13
CA ARG A 294 -10.39 6.64 14.58
C ARG A 294 -9.53 7.29 15.65
N VAL A 295 -8.98 8.46 15.32
CA VAL A 295 -8.11 9.23 16.22
C VAL A 295 -8.91 10.32 16.90
N TYR A 296 -8.93 10.31 18.23
CA TYR A 296 -9.58 11.32 19.04
C TYR A 296 -8.55 12.08 19.86
N VAL A 297 -8.63 13.42 19.85
CA VAL A 297 -7.85 14.28 20.74
C VAL A 297 -8.80 15.08 21.62
N ASN A 298 -8.70 14.91 22.94
CA ASN A 298 -9.61 15.51 23.93
C ASN A 298 -11.10 15.26 23.60
N GLY A 299 -11.41 14.10 23.02
CA GLY A 299 -12.76 13.72 22.60
C GLY A 299 -13.19 14.16 21.19
N ILE A 300 -12.36 14.95 20.49
CA ILE A 300 -12.63 15.42 19.12
C ILE A 300 -12.06 14.41 18.12
N LEU A 301 -12.90 13.88 17.23
CA LEU A 301 -12.46 13.02 16.13
C LEU A 301 -11.68 13.85 15.10
N LEU A 302 -10.49 13.39 14.74
CA LEU A 302 -9.61 14.04 13.78
C LEU A 302 -9.76 13.46 12.37
N GLU A 303 -9.35 14.23 11.37
CA GLU A 303 -9.36 13.82 9.97
C GLU A 303 -7.97 13.39 9.47
N ARG A 304 -7.91 12.22 8.82
CA ARG A 304 -6.68 11.70 8.22
C ARG A 304 -6.31 12.44 6.93
N GLY A 305 -5.02 12.72 6.74
CA GLY A 305 -4.41 13.17 5.48
C GLY A 305 -3.27 14.17 5.69
N GLU A 306 -2.32 14.23 4.75
CA GLU A 306 -1.19 15.19 4.77
C GLU A 306 -1.66 16.66 4.84
N SER A 307 -2.83 16.96 4.26
CA SER A 307 -3.47 18.28 4.30
C SER A 307 -4.46 18.47 5.45
N ASN A 308 -4.66 17.43 6.28
CA ASN A 308 -5.60 17.40 7.41
C ASN A 308 -4.84 17.29 8.74
N ASP A 309 -5.37 16.60 9.74
CA ASP A 309 -4.87 16.64 11.12
C ASP A 309 -3.74 15.64 11.40
N TYR A 310 -3.78 14.44 10.81
CA TYR A 310 -2.79 13.39 11.04
C TYR A 310 -2.59 12.44 9.85
N THR A 311 -1.48 11.70 9.85
CA THR A 311 -1.17 10.58 8.96
C THR A 311 -0.83 9.34 9.79
N ILE A 312 -0.92 8.15 9.15
CA ILE A 312 -0.67 6.87 9.79
C ILE A 312 0.19 6.00 8.86
N ASP A 313 1.23 5.38 9.42
CA ASP A 313 1.92 4.26 8.80
C ASP A 313 1.26 2.97 9.30
N TYR A 314 0.54 2.29 8.39
CA TYR A 314 -0.22 1.08 8.71
C TYR A 314 0.68 -0.12 9.03
N ASN A 315 1.88 -0.19 8.44
CA ASN A 315 2.80 -1.31 8.63
C ASN A 315 3.62 -1.13 9.90
N ALA A 316 4.06 0.10 10.17
CA ALA A 316 4.72 0.42 11.43
C ALA A 316 3.70 0.52 12.58
N GLY A 317 2.41 0.72 12.32
CA GLY A 317 1.42 0.99 13.35
C GLY A 317 1.75 2.28 14.10
N GLU A 318 2.01 3.36 13.36
CA GLU A 318 2.45 4.64 13.93
C GLU A 318 1.61 5.81 13.41
N ILE A 319 1.25 6.75 14.29
CA ILE A 319 0.50 7.97 13.92
C ILE A 319 1.39 9.19 14.04
N THR A 320 1.36 10.05 13.02
CA THR A 320 2.05 11.35 13.02
C THR A 320 1.04 12.47 12.79
N PHE A 321 1.00 13.46 13.67
CA PHE A 321 0.17 14.66 13.51
C PHE A 321 0.84 15.63 12.54
N THR A 322 0.04 16.34 11.74
CA THR A 322 0.59 17.34 10.83
C THR A 322 0.91 18.63 11.59
N SER A 323 1.74 19.50 11.01
CA SER A 323 1.97 20.85 11.54
C SER A 323 0.68 21.69 11.70
N LEU A 324 -0.42 21.32 11.05
CA LEU A 324 -1.70 22.02 11.16
C LEU A 324 -2.44 21.73 12.47
N PHE A 325 -2.10 20.64 13.16
CA PHE A 325 -2.70 20.23 14.42
C PHE A 325 -1.64 20.08 15.53
N PRO A 326 -1.13 21.18 16.12
CA PRO A 326 -0.04 21.12 17.10
C PRO A 326 -0.43 20.36 18.39
N ILE A 327 0.28 19.27 18.66
CA ILE A 327 0.15 18.49 19.91
C ILE A 327 0.81 19.19 21.12
N THR A 328 0.11 19.18 22.27
CA THR A 328 0.61 19.67 23.57
C THR A 328 0.60 18.56 24.63
N SER A 329 1.34 18.79 25.71
CA SER A 329 1.41 17.91 26.88
C SER A 329 0.08 17.70 27.63
N GLU A 330 -0.95 18.51 27.36
CA GLU A 330 -2.25 18.42 28.01
C GLU A 330 -3.29 17.65 27.19
N MET A 331 -2.94 17.22 25.98
CA MET A 331 -3.85 16.58 25.04
C MET A 331 -3.96 15.07 25.31
N ARG A 332 -5.18 14.58 25.51
CA ARG A 332 -5.46 13.13 25.60
C ARG A 332 -5.74 12.58 24.22
N ILE A 333 -4.91 11.64 23.79
CA ILE A 333 -4.98 11.00 22.49
C ILE A 333 -5.53 9.59 22.68
N ASN A 334 -6.62 9.28 21.97
CA ASN A 334 -7.21 7.95 21.94
C ASN A 334 -7.31 7.50 20.49
N VAL A 335 -6.74 6.36 20.18
CA VAL A 335 -6.75 5.79 18.84
C VAL A 335 -7.44 4.44 18.93
N GLU A 336 -8.56 4.31 18.24
CA GLU A 336 -9.30 3.05 18.09
C GLU A 336 -9.05 2.52 16.69
N TYR A 337 -8.69 1.25 16.51
CA TYR A 337 -8.32 0.70 15.20
C TYR A 337 -8.47 -0.82 15.19
N GLN A 338 -8.36 -1.45 14.02
CA GLN A 338 -8.27 -2.90 13.89
C GLN A 338 -6.88 -3.29 13.42
N TYR A 339 -6.37 -4.44 13.86
CA TYR A 339 -5.05 -4.94 13.46
C TYR A 339 -5.09 -6.44 13.13
N THR A 340 -4.18 -6.87 12.24
CA THR A 340 -4.13 -8.25 11.71
C THR A 340 -3.35 -9.16 12.66
N GLN A 341 -3.97 -9.55 13.77
CA GLN A 341 -3.46 -10.64 14.62
C GLN A 341 -4.62 -11.54 15.02
N GLN A 342 -4.52 -12.83 14.72
CA GLN A 342 -5.58 -13.80 14.98
C GLN A 342 -5.00 -15.10 15.49
N ASN A 343 -5.36 -15.45 16.72
CA ASN A 343 -4.97 -16.72 17.32
C ASN A 343 -5.91 -17.85 16.92
N TYR A 344 -7.15 -17.55 16.51
CA TYR A 344 -8.15 -18.51 16.07
C TYR A 344 -8.88 -18.01 14.83
N THR A 345 -9.42 -18.95 14.03
CA THR A 345 -10.41 -18.62 13.01
C THR A 345 -11.67 -18.14 13.70
N ARG A 346 -12.10 -16.91 13.37
CA ARG A 346 -13.25 -16.27 14.02
C ARG A 346 -14.41 -16.08 13.06
N PHE A 347 -15.54 -16.67 13.38
CA PHE A 347 -16.77 -16.58 12.60
C PHE A 347 -17.66 -15.47 13.14
N VAL A 348 -18.20 -14.64 12.24
CA VAL A 348 -19.20 -13.63 12.57
C VAL A 348 -20.47 -13.87 11.77
N THR A 349 -21.61 -13.75 12.43
CA THR A 349 -22.93 -13.75 11.81
C THR A 349 -23.67 -12.51 12.28
N TYR A 350 -24.33 -11.84 11.34
CA TYR A 350 -25.08 -10.61 11.62
C TYR A 350 -26.33 -10.59 10.76
N GLY A 351 -27.49 -10.40 11.35
CA GLY A 351 -28.75 -10.32 10.63
C GLY A 351 -29.72 -9.37 11.29
N GLY A 352 -30.65 -8.86 10.52
CA GLY A 352 -31.66 -7.95 11.03
C GLY A 352 -32.88 -7.84 10.15
N VAL A 353 -33.98 -7.43 10.78
CA VAL A 353 -35.26 -7.14 10.14
C VAL A 353 -35.71 -5.78 10.63
N THR A 354 -35.96 -4.86 9.70
CA THR A 354 -36.57 -3.56 9.97
C THR A 354 -37.86 -3.42 9.20
N HIS A 355 -38.85 -2.80 9.81
CA HIS A 355 -40.09 -2.40 9.16
C HIS A 355 -40.35 -0.93 9.49
N GLU A 356 -40.54 -0.13 8.44
CA GLU A 356 -40.72 1.32 8.51
C GLU A 356 -42.06 1.71 7.87
N GLU A 357 -42.83 2.48 8.63
CA GLU A 357 -44.10 3.10 8.25
C GLU A 357 -44.05 4.59 8.62
N GLU A 358 -44.97 5.40 8.09
CA GLU A 358 -44.98 6.85 8.32
C GLU A 358 -44.95 7.24 9.82
N LYS A 359 -45.71 6.53 10.65
CA LYS A 359 -45.89 6.83 12.08
C LYS A 359 -45.06 5.96 13.02
N TRP A 360 -44.51 4.84 12.56
CA TRP A 360 -43.79 3.93 13.44
C TRP A 360 -42.76 3.10 12.67
N SER A 361 -41.76 2.61 13.39
CA SER A 361 -40.83 1.63 12.86
C SER A 361 -40.40 0.67 13.95
N ILE A 362 -40.07 -0.55 13.57
CA ILE A 362 -39.51 -1.56 14.47
C ILE A 362 -38.32 -2.23 13.80
N GLY A 363 -37.28 -2.50 14.57
CA GLY A 363 -36.07 -3.17 14.13
C GLY A 363 -35.70 -4.28 15.11
N THR A 364 -35.23 -5.40 14.59
CA THR A 364 -34.61 -6.48 15.37
C THR A 364 -33.29 -6.85 14.73
N TYR A 365 -32.24 -6.99 15.54
CA TYR A 365 -30.90 -7.30 15.11
C TYR A 365 -30.31 -8.43 15.94
N LEU A 366 -29.55 -9.31 15.29
CA LEU A 366 -28.84 -10.42 15.90
C LEU A 366 -27.39 -10.38 15.42
N TYR A 367 -26.46 -10.48 16.36
CA TYR A 367 -25.03 -10.57 16.11
C TYR A 367 -24.44 -11.72 16.92
N SER A 368 -23.55 -12.50 16.31
CA SER A 368 -22.78 -13.52 16.99
C SER A 368 -21.39 -13.58 16.38
N GLU A 369 -20.37 -13.44 17.22
CA GLU A 369 -18.96 -13.55 16.89
C GLU A 369 -18.33 -14.59 17.82
N ALA A 370 -17.70 -15.62 17.26
CA ALA A 370 -17.13 -16.71 18.05
C ALA A 370 -15.84 -17.26 17.43
N ASP A 371 -14.86 -17.53 18.29
CA ASP A 371 -13.63 -18.23 17.91
C ASP A 371 -13.86 -19.72 17.78
N MET A 372 -13.28 -20.31 16.74
CA MET A 372 -13.25 -21.75 16.54
C MET A 372 -12.14 -22.37 17.39
N LYS A 373 -12.49 -22.87 18.58
CA LYS A 373 -11.54 -23.50 19.51
C LYS A 373 -10.64 -24.58 18.89
N ASN A 374 -11.12 -25.29 17.87
CA ASN A 374 -10.38 -26.37 17.19
C ASN A 374 -9.62 -25.90 15.93
N GLN A 375 -9.56 -24.60 15.64
CA GLN A 375 -8.85 -24.03 14.48
C GLN A 375 -7.96 -22.85 14.90
N PRO A 376 -6.91 -23.10 15.72
CA PRO A 376 -5.89 -22.09 15.97
C PRO A 376 -5.18 -21.70 14.67
N LEU A 377 -4.77 -20.43 14.58
CA LEU A 377 -4.05 -19.87 13.43
C LEU A 377 -2.60 -19.56 13.79
N GLN A 378 -2.38 -18.53 14.61
CA GLN A 378 -1.03 -18.09 14.99
C GLN A 378 -0.49 -18.78 16.24
N GLN A 379 -1.36 -19.35 17.08
CA GLN A 379 -0.99 -19.96 18.37
C GLN A 379 -1.21 -21.48 18.33
N ASN A 380 -0.14 -22.24 18.06
CA ASN A 380 -0.20 -23.69 18.20
C ASN A 380 -0.09 -24.08 19.67
N LEU A 381 -1.21 -24.54 20.23
CA LEU A 381 -1.31 -24.92 21.64
C LEU A 381 -0.95 -26.40 21.86
N SER A 382 -0.09 -26.68 22.84
CA SER A 382 0.12 -28.03 23.37
C SER A 382 -0.99 -28.44 24.35
N GLU A 383 -1.13 -29.75 24.63
CA GLU A 383 -2.11 -30.24 25.61
C GLU A 383 -1.92 -29.60 26.99
N ALA A 384 -0.67 -29.40 27.42
CA ALA A 384 -0.37 -28.74 28.69
C ALA A 384 -0.80 -27.26 28.69
N GLN A 385 -0.65 -26.57 27.56
CA GLN A 385 -1.09 -25.17 27.42
C GLN A 385 -2.62 -25.07 27.37
N VAL A 386 -3.32 -26.03 26.75
CA VAL A 386 -4.79 -26.10 26.81
C VAL A 386 -5.26 -26.35 28.25
N ALA A 387 -4.60 -27.25 28.98
CA ALA A 387 -4.91 -27.49 30.39
C ALA A 387 -4.71 -26.23 31.26
N ALA A 388 -3.67 -25.44 30.97
CA ALA A 388 -3.46 -24.15 31.63
C ALA A 388 -4.63 -23.17 31.34
N LEU A 389 -5.09 -23.07 30.09
CA LEU A 389 -6.26 -22.26 29.75
C LEU A 389 -7.55 -22.77 30.42
N GLN A 390 -7.73 -24.08 30.56
CA GLN A 390 -8.90 -24.65 31.25
C GLN A 390 -8.92 -24.30 32.74
N GLN A 391 -7.76 -24.29 33.40
CA GLN A 391 -7.64 -23.98 34.83
C GLN A 391 -7.70 -22.48 35.12
N ALA A 392 -7.35 -21.64 34.14
CA ALA A 392 -7.32 -20.19 34.29
C ALA A 392 -8.72 -19.52 34.44
N GLY A 393 -9.81 -20.19 34.01
CA GLY A 393 -11.12 -19.54 33.92
C GLY A 393 -11.05 -18.30 33.03
N ASP A 394 -11.56 -17.17 33.50
CA ASP A 394 -11.46 -15.88 32.81
C ASP A 394 -10.20 -15.05 33.20
N ASP A 395 -9.33 -15.55 34.09
CA ASP A 395 -8.16 -14.79 34.59
C ASP A 395 -6.97 -14.84 33.60
N ILE A 396 -6.80 -13.74 32.88
CA ILE A 396 -5.72 -13.52 31.92
C ILE A 396 -4.33 -13.69 32.56
N ASN A 397 -4.15 -13.41 33.85
CA ASN A 397 -2.83 -13.54 34.51
C ASN A 397 -2.42 -15.02 34.70
N GLN A 398 -3.37 -15.95 34.71
CA GLN A 398 -3.11 -17.39 34.79
C GLN A 398 -2.91 -18.02 33.40
N MET A 399 -3.18 -17.29 32.31
CA MET A 399 -3.05 -17.76 30.93
C MET A 399 -1.60 -17.63 30.42
N VAL A 400 -0.65 -18.24 31.12
CA VAL A 400 0.79 -18.14 30.81
C VAL A 400 1.41 -19.55 30.74
N ALA A 401 2.36 -19.77 29.83
CA ALA A 401 3.08 -21.04 29.73
C ALA A 401 4.58 -20.85 29.43
N PRO A 402 5.43 -21.83 29.75
CA PRO A 402 6.83 -21.84 29.30
C PRO A 402 6.95 -21.75 27.78
N SER A 403 7.94 -21.00 27.27
CA SER A 403 8.09 -20.75 25.84
C SER A 403 9.06 -21.69 25.11
N ALA A 404 9.92 -22.37 25.85
CA ALA A 404 11.04 -23.12 25.29
C ALA A 404 10.62 -24.49 24.71
N TYR A 405 11.12 -24.81 23.52
CA TYR A 405 11.02 -26.13 22.92
C TYR A 405 12.32 -26.50 22.19
N GLN A 406 12.65 -27.80 22.16
CA GLN A 406 13.87 -28.28 21.50
C GLN A 406 13.78 -28.08 19.98
N ASP A 407 14.85 -27.58 19.35
CA ASP A 407 14.92 -27.28 17.92
C ASP A 407 16.29 -27.71 17.35
N THR A 408 16.41 -27.86 16.03
CA THR A 408 17.65 -28.24 15.35
C THR A 408 18.52 -27.04 15.03
N TYR A 409 19.83 -27.23 15.11
CA TYR A 409 20.81 -26.22 14.70
C TYR A 409 20.56 -25.71 13.28
N SER A 410 20.70 -24.40 13.10
CA SER A 410 20.64 -23.71 11.82
C SER A 410 21.38 -22.39 11.97
N GLU A 411 22.22 -22.04 11.00
CA GLU A 411 22.97 -20.77 10.98
C GLU A 411 22.03 -19.55 10.99
N ASN A 412 20.82 -19.70 10.45
CA ASN A 412 19.79 -18.65 10.42
C ASN A 412 18.91 -18.57 11.70
N LYS A 413 19.25 -19.27 12.81
CA LYS A 413 18.44 -19.29 14.04
C LYS A 413 19.24 -18.87 15.28
N ILE A 414 18.62 -18.09 16.17
CA ILE A 414 19.12 -17.85 17.52
C ILE A 414 18.59 -18.95 18.44
N LEU A 415 19.48 -19.78 18.96
CA LEU A 415 19.16 -20.93 19.78
C LEU A 415 19.87 -20.87 21.14
N TYR A 416 19.32 -21.59 22.11
CA TYR A 416 19.79 -21.60 23.49
C TYR A 416 20.01 -23.02 23.98
N ARG A 417 21.04 -23.25 24.78
CA ARG A 417 21.17 -24.47 25.59
C ARG A 417 20.49 -24.26 26.94
N GLN A 418 19.85 -25.31 27.44
CA GLN A 418 19.28 -25.31 28.79
C GLN A 418 20.36 -25.63 29.83
N THR A 419 20.47 -24.81 30.87
CA THR A 419 21.38 -24.99 32.01
C THR A 419 20.65 -24.72 33.33
N VAL A 420 21.27 -25.03 34.46
CA VAL A 420 20.70 -24.76 35.79
C VAL A 420 21.67 -23.89 36.58
N ILE A 421 21.21 -22.71 37.02
CA ILE A 421 21.97 -21.78 37.84
C ILE A 421 21.20 -21.58 39.14
N GLU A 422 21.82 -21.87 40.29
CA GLU A 422 21.21 -21.74 41.64
C GLU A 422 19.84 -22.44 41.79
N GLY A 423 19.64 -23.58 41.10
CA GLY A 423 18.40 -24.36 41.15
C GLY A 423 17.29 -23.87 40.21
N VAL A 424 17.53 -22.80 39.45
CA VAL A 424 16.61 -22.27 38.43
C VAL A 424 17.05 -22.74 37.04
N THR A 425 16.09 -23.17 36.21
CA THR A 425 16.36 -23.51 34.81
C THR A 425 16.54 -22.25 33.98
N VAL A 426 17.68 -22.14 33.31
CA VAL A 426 18.12 -20.97 32.55
C VAL A 426 18.44 -21.38 31.10
N TYR A 427 18.19 -20.47 30.16
CA TYR A 427 18.50 -20.64 28.74
C TYR A 427 19.67 -19.73 28.37
N GLU A 428 20.80 -20.32 28.00
CA GLU A 428 22.02 -19.63 27.60
C GLU A 428 22.24 -19.76 26.10
N TYR A 429 22.55 -18.67 25.40
CA TYR A 429 22.75 -18.70 23.94
C TYR A 429 23.84 -19.71 23.53
N SER A 430 23.58 -20.52 22.50
CA SER A 430 24.55 -21.46 21.94
C SER A 430 24.39 -21.61 20.42
N ASN A 431 25.51 -21.63 19.72
CA ASN A 431 25.63 -21.91 18.28
C ASN A 431 26.40 -23.22 18.00
N ASN A 432 26.58 -24.07 19.02
CA ASN A 432 27.25 -25.35 18.88
C ASN A 432 26.25 -26.40 18.34
N PRO A 433 26.47 -26.99 17.14
CA PRO A 433 25.58 -28.02 16.61
C PRO A 433 25.53 -29.30 17.45
N ASP A 434 26.52 -29.52 18.33
CA ASP A 434 26.58 -30.68 19.23
C ASP A 434 25.77 -30.50 20.53
N ASP A 435 25.30 -29.29 20.85
CA ASP A 435 24.48 -29.02 22.03
C ASP A 435 23.01 -29.45 21.81
N VAL A 436 22.29 -29.73 22.89
CA VAL A 436 20.81 -29.80 22.83
C VAL A 436 20.27 -28.38 22.85
N LEU A 437 19.83 -27.93 21.68
CA LEU A 437 19.40 -26.56 21.43
C LEU A 437 17.88 -26.40 21.58
N TYR A 438 17.48 -25.24 22.10
CA TYR A 438 16.12 -24.83 22.34
C TYR A 438 15.85 -23.51 21.62
N ASN A 439 14.68 -23.43 21.00
CA ASN A 439 14.09 -22.17 20.58
C ASN A 439 13.31 -21.58 21.76
N VAL A 440 13.65 -20.36 22.17
CA VAL A 440 13.10 -19.73 23.38
C VAL A 440 12.57 -18.34 23.02
N ARG A 441 11.30 -18.08 23.36
CA ARG A 441 10.72 -16.74 23.23
C ARG A 441 10.75 -16.02 24.57
N PHE A 442 11.30 -14.81 24.58
CA PHE A 442 11.37 -13.97 25.76
C PHE A 442 10.29 -12.89 25.71
N THR A 443 9.40 -12.88 26.70
CA THR A 443 8.35 -11.86 26.84
C THR A 443 8.82 -10.78 27.80
N GLN A 444 8.62 -9.50 27.44
CA GLN A 444 8.90 -8.38 28.33
C GLN A 444 7.87 -8.34 29.47
N VAL A 445 8.32 -8.48 30.71
CA VAL A 445 7.48 -8.47 31.92
C VAL A 445 7.56 -7.14 32.69
N GLY A 446 8.48 -6.26 32.29
CA GLY A 446 8.67 -4.93 32.85
C GLY A 446 9.97 -4.78 33.66
N PRO A 447 10.38 -3.55 34.00
CA PRO A 447 11.63 -3.30 34.71
C PRO A 447 11.72 -4.02 36.07
N ASN A 448 12.80 -4.77 36.30
CA ASN A 448 13.05 -5.56 37.53
C ASN A 448 11.97 -6.62 37.85
N LEU A 449 11.22 -7.06 36.83
CA LEU A 449 10.19 -8.10 36.97
C LEU A 449 10.59 -9.40 36.29
N GLY A 450 11.73 -9.45 35.59
CA GLY A 450 12.22 -10.63 34.90
C GLY A 450 13.70 -10.94 35.15
N ASN A 451 14.15 -12.09 34.69
CA ASN A 451 15.50 -12.62 34.92
C ASN A 451 16.43 -12.51 33.70
N TYR A 452 16.01 -11.87 32.61
CA TYR A 452 16.82 -11.71 31.39
C TYR A 452 16.94 -10.25 30.92
N ILE A 453 18.10 -9.92 30.32
CA ILE A 453 18.40 -8.66 29.64
C ILE A 453 18.80 -8.93 28.18
N LEU A 454 18.73 -7.91 27.32
CA LEU A 454 19.18 -8.00 25.93
C LEU A 454 20.71 -7.81 25.86
N SER A 455 21.43 -8.73 25.20
CA SER A 455 22.90 -8.80 25.15
C SER A 455 23.49 -8.36 23.79
N ASN A 456 22.87 -8.73 22.66
CA ASN A 456 23.32 -8.31 21.32
C ASN A 456 22.13 -7.99 20.39
N ALA A 457 22.21 -6.87 19.68
CA ALA A 457 21.21 -6.35 18.75
C ALA A 457 21.73 -6.18 17.31
N ALA A 458 23.00 -6.50 17.02
CA ALA A 458 23.61 -6.30 15.70
C ALA A 458 23.48 -7.50 14.74
N ALA A 459 23.10 -8.67 15.25
CA ALA A 459 22.77 -9.85 14.44
C ALA A 459 21.32 -9.77 13.92
N ILE A 460 20.99 -10.59 12.93
CA ILE A 460 19.63 -10.72 12.35
C ILE A 460 18.55 -11.03 13.42
N GLY A 461 18.93 -11.52 14.62
CA GLY A 461 18.05 -11.76 15.77
C GLY A 461 18.60 -11.27 17.12
N ARG A 462 17.68 -11.07 18.08
CA ARG A 462 17.97 -10.57 19.45
C ARG A 462 18.48 -11.69 20.37
N ILE A 463 19.62 -11.47 21.02
CA ILE A 463 20.19 -12.42 22.00
C ILE A 463 19.91 -11.93 23.42
N TYR A 464 19.34 -12.80 24.25
CA TYR A 464 19.01 -12.55 25.65
C TYR A 464 19.99 -13.26 26.59
N GLN A 465 20.32 -12.61 27.70
CA GLN A 465 21.24 -13.09 28.71
C GLN A 465 20.57 -13.09 30.08
N TYR A 466 20.75 -14.18 30.82
CA TYR A 466 20.27 -14.33 32.19
C TYR A 466 21.06 -13.44 33.16
N VAL A 467 20.35 -12.81 34.10
CA VAL A 467 20.92 -12.02 35.19
C VAL A 467 20.28 -12.50 36.50
N ALA A 468 21.11 -12.95 37.44
CA ALA A 468 20.64 -13.46 38.71
C ALA A 468 19.93 -12.36 39.55
N PRO A 469 18.83 -12.69 40.26
CA PRO A 469 18.20 -11.78 41.21
C PRO A 469 19.15 -11.32 42.32
N ILE A 470 19.01 -10.07 42.76
CA ILE A 470 19.71 -9.53 43.94
C ILE A 470 18.71 -9.47 45.10
N ASN A 471 18.99 -10.16 46.21
CA ASN A 471 18.09 -10.26 47.37
C ASN A 471 16.66 -10.71 47.03
N GLY A 472 16.49 -11.57 46.02
CA GLY A 472 15.19 -12.06 45.56
C GLY A 472 14.43 -11.11 44.63
N VAL A 473 15.00 -9.95 44.27
CA VAL A 473 14.43 -9.03 43.27
C VAL A 473 15.08 -9.29 41.91
N PRO A 474 14.30 -9.69 40.88
CA PRO A 474 14.82 -9.85 39.52
C PRO A 474 15.48 -8.56 39.01
N GLN A 475 16.55 -8.68 38.23
CA GLN A 475 17.32 -7.54 37.72
C GLN A 475 17.15 -7.33 36.20
N GLY A 476 16.39 -8.19 35.54
CA GLY A 476 16.08 -8.13 34.13
C GLY A 476 14.66 -7.65 33.84
N ASN A 477 14.34 -7.62 32.55
CA ASN A 477 13.06 -7.10 32.04
C ASN A 477 12.25 -8.17 31.29
N TYR A 478 12.81 -9.37 31.11
CA TYR A 478 12.27 -10.41 30.25
C TYR A 478 12.25 -11.78 30.95
N GLU A 479 11.28 -12.63 30.56
CA GLU A 479 11.10 -14.01 31.03
C GLU A 479 10.88 -14.98 29.85
N PRO A 480 11.32 -16.25 29.93
CA PRO A 480 11.13 -17.27 28.89
C PRO A 480 9.72 -17.90 28.97
N VAL A 481 8.71 -17.04 28.95
CA VAL A 481 7.28 -17.41 28.99
C VAL A 481 6.55 -16.81 27.80
N ILE A 482 5.42 -17.40 27.44
CA ILE A 482 4.46 -16.87 26.47
C ILE A 482 3.11 -16.67 27.14
N ARG A 483 2.39 -15.61 26.73
CA ARG A 483 0.98 -15.43 27.07
C ARG A 483 0.12 -16.24 26.11
N LEU A 484 -0.81 -17.01 26.65
CA LEU A 484 -1.76 -17.81 25.89
C LEU A 484 -3.05 -16.99 25.71
N THR A 485 -3.61 -17.00 24.50
CA THR A 485 -4.94 -16.42 24.25
C THR A 485 -5.98 -17.53 24.17
N PRO A 486 -7.07 -17.46 24.97
CA PRO A 486 -8.20 -18.38 24.86
C PRO A 486 -9.12 -17.98 23.69
N PRO A 487 -9.90 -18.92 23.14
CA PRO A 487 -10.96 -18.64 22.17
C PRO A 487 -12.16 -17.99 22.88
N THR A 488 -12.71 -16.90 22.35
CA THR A 488 -13.82 -16.14 22.98
C THR A 488 -15.10 -16.12 22.13
N LYS A 489 -16.22 -15.72 22.73
CA LYS A 489 -17.53 -15.62 22.08
C LYS A 489 -18.32 -14.41 22.58
N ILE A 490 -18.92 -13.64 21.68
CA ILE A 490 -19.88 -12.58 22.01
C ILE A 490 -21.12 -12.68 21.10
N GLN A 491 -22.30 -12.67 21.70
CA GLN A 491 -23.58 -12.67 21.00
C GLN A 491 -24.45 -11.55 21.56
N ILE A 492 -25.15 -10.83 20.68
CA ILE A 492 -26.01 -9.71 21.07
C ILE A 492 -27.29 -9.78 20.23
N ALA A 493 -28.44 -9.67 20.88
CA ALA A 493 -29.73 -9.50 20.23
C ALA A 493 -30.36 -8.19 20.69
N THR A 494 -30.82 -7.36 19.77
CA THR A 494 -31.51 -6.09 20.10
C THR A 494 -32.85 -5.98 19.38
N VAL A 495 -33.82 -5.40 20.08
CA VAL A 495 -35.12 -4.99 19.53
C VAL A 495 -35.29 -3.51 19.82
N MET A 496 -35.57 -2.72 18.78
CA MET A 496 -35.81 -1.29 18.89
C MET A 496 -37.06 -0.88 18.15
N GLY A 497 -37.72 0.16 18.65
CA GLY A 497 -38.90 0.71 18.00
C GLY A 497 -38.97 2.22 18.14
N LYS A 498 -39.56 2.87 17.14
CA LYS A 498 -39.83 4.30 17.12
C LYS A 498 -41.31 4.53 16.82
N TYR A 499 -41.93 5.45 17.55
CA TYR A 499 -43.33 5.80 17.42
C TYR A 499 -43.49 7.32 17.39
N ASN A 500 -44.07 7.83 16.30
CA ASN A 500 -44.36 9.24 16.04
C ASN A 500 -45.88 9.45 15.97
N PRO A 501 -46.62 9.46 17.11
CA PRO A 501 -48.08 9.57 17.09
C PRO A 501 -48.57 10.92 16.52
N SER A 502 -47.72 11.95 16.53
CA SER A 502 -47.96 13.26 15.91
C SER A 502 -46.62 13.91 15.55
N GLU A 503 -46.65 14.99 14.75
CA GLU A 503 -45.45 15.80 14.46
C GLU A 503 -44.77 16.42 15.71
N LYS A 504 -45.45 16.40 16.86
CA LYS A 504 -44.98 16.98 18.12
C LYS A 504 -44.38 15.96 19.07
N THR A 505 -44.51 14.66 18.81
CA THR A 505 -44.19 13.61 19.78
C THR A 505 -43.39 12.52 19.11
N VAL A 506 -42.25 12.16 19.70
CA VAL A 506 -41.40 11.04 19.28
C VAL A 506 -41.07 10.21 20.50
N VAL A 507 -41.28 8.91 20.43
CA VAL A 507 -40.90 7.95 21.47
C VAL A 507 -40.11 6.82 20.81
N ASP A 508 -38.90 6.59 21.28
CA ASP A 508 -38.03 5.51 20.85
C ASP A 508 -37.75 4.58 22.04
N PHE A 509 -37.60 3.28 21.80
CA PHE A 509 -37.15 2.34 22.81
C PHE A 509 -36.19 1.33 22.19
N GLU A 510 -35.33 0.75 23.03
CA GLU A 510 -34.41 -0.32 22.64
C GLU A 510 -34.20 -1.27 23.82
N VAL A 511 -34.21 -2.57 23.58
CA VAL A 511 -33.87 -3.61 24.55
C VAL A 511 -32.81 -4.50 23.92
N GLY A 512 -31.76 -4.82 24.68
CA GLY A 512 -30.67 -5.68 24.26
C GLY A 512 -30.40 -6.79 25.25
N VAL A 513 -30.04 -7.97 24.76
CA VAL A 513 -29.48 -9.06 25.56
C VAL A 513 -28.13 -9.47 24.98
N SER A 514 -27.18 -9.84 25.85
CA SER A 514 -25.85 -10.28 25.43
C SER A 514 -25.45 -11.58 26.12
N ASN A 515 -24.65 -12.39 25.42
CA ASN A 515 -23.94 -13.55 25.95
C ASN A 515 -22.46 -13.41 25.57
N ASN A 516 -21.57 -13.19 26.54
CA ASN A 516 -20.16 -12.95 26.33
C ASN A 516 -19.30 -13.86 27.21
N ASP A 517 -18.52 -14.73 26.58
CA ASP A 517 -17.72 -15.80 27.18
C ASP A 517 -16.26 -15.57 26.79
N LEU A 518 -15.39 -15.38 27.79
CA LEU A 518 -13.99 -15.01 27.60
C LEU A 518 -13.06 -16.21 27.46
N ASN A 519 -13.55 -17.44 27.68
CA ASN A 519 -12.75 -18.64 27.56
C ASN A 519 -13.59 -19.89 27.23
N LEU A 520 -13.76 -20.18 25.95
CA LEU A 520 -14.50 -21.37 25.48
C LEU A 520 -13.83 -22.72 25.83
N TYR A 521 -12.66 -22.74 26.48
CA TYR A 521 -12.07 -23.97 27.02
C TYR A 521 -12.49 -24.25 28.47
N SER A 522 -12.89 -23.25 29.25
CA SER A 522 -13.16 -23.40 30.68
C SER A 522 -14.63 -23.15 30.99
N PRO A 523 -15.28 -23.98 31.83
CA PRO A 523 -16.60 -23.68 32.39
C PRO A 523 -16.51 -22.87 33.70
N ILE A 524 -15.30 -22.53 34.17
CA ILE A 524 -15.11 -21.73 35.38
C ILE A 524 -15.50 -20.28 35.04
N ASP A 525 -16.28 -19.65 35.92
CA ASP A 525 -16.78 -18.26 35.82
C ASP A 525 -17.90 -17.98 34.79
N ASP A 526 -18.47 -18.99 34.13
CA ASP A 526 -19.54 -18.85 33.12
C ASP A 526 -20.87 -18.24 33.61
N ASP A 527 -21.09 -18.14 34.93
CA ASP A 527 -22.31 -17.57 35.52
C ASP A 527 -22.50 -16.07 35.22
N ASN A 528 -21.45 -15.37 34.80
CA ASN A 528 -21.45 -13.93 34.49
C ASN A 528 -21.60 -13.60 32.98
N ASN A 529 -21.82 -14.61 32.13
CA ASN A 529 -21.79 -14.43 30.67
C ASN A 529 -23.02 -13.69 30.11
N ASN A 530 -24.18 -13.77 30.77
CA ASN A 530 -25.46 -13.28 30.24
C ASN A 530 -25.90 -11.95 30.87
N GLY A 531 -26.27 -10.96 30.05
CA GLY A 531 -26.72 -9.66 30.51
C GLY A 531 -27.88 -9.06 29.71
N VAL A 532 -28.59 -8.09 30.31
CA VAL A 532 -29.67 -7.31 29.68
C VAL A 532 -29.44 -5.80 29.77
N ALA A 533 -29.87 -5.06 28.75
CA ALA A 533 -29.90 -3.61 28.73
C ALA A 533 -31.20 -3.08 28.12
N GLY A 534 -31.63 -1.90 28.54
CA GLY A 534 -32.86 -1.25 28.09
C GLY A 534 -32.71 0.25 28.00
N LYS A 535 -33.38 0.87 27.03
CA LYS A 535 -33.38 2.32 26.80
C LYS A 535 -34.75 2.78 26.34
N ILE A 536 -35.18 3.94 26.82
CA ILE A 536 -36.36 4.65 26.33
C ILE A 536 -36.01 6.13 26.15
N ASP A 537 -36.39 6.70 25.01
CA ASP A 537 -36.26 8.10 24.66
C ASP A 537 -37.65 8.67 24.37
N ALA A 538 -37.98 9.80 24.98
CA ALA A 538 -39.24 10.50 24.72
C ALA A 538 -38.94 11.99 24.47
N ARG A 539 -39.54 12.54 23.41
CA ARG A 539 -39.45 13.96 23.06
C ARG A 539 -40.83 14.51 22.75
N GLN A 540 -41.16 15.64 23.37
CA GLN A 540 -42.44 16.33 23.20
C GLN A 540 -42.20 17.80 22.87
N ARG A 541 -42.78 18.29 21.77
CA ARG A 541 -42.86 19.72 21.47
C ARG A 541 -43.92 20.35 22.37
N ILE A 542 -43.48 21.24 23.26
CA ILE A 542 -44.33 21.90 24.26
C ILE A 542 -44.91 23.18 23.68
N VAL A 543 -44.07 23.99 23.03
CA VAL A 543 -44.47 25.29 22.47
C VAL A 543 -43.94 25.47 21.06
N THR A 544 -44.76 26.07 20.20
CA THR A 544 -44.37 26.54 18.86
C THR A 544 -44.90 27.95 18.67
N ARG A 545 -43.99 28.90 18.45
CA ARG A 545 -44.27 30.30 18.08
C ARG A 545 -43.43 30.65 16.86
N GLU A 546 -43.77 31.74 16.18
CA GLU A 546 -43.04 32.17 14.98
C GLU A 546 -41.53 32.37 15.22
N LYS A 547 -41.16 32.90 16.39
CA LYS A 547 -39.78 33.26 16.73
C LYS A 547 -39.04 32.24 17.61
N TRP A 548 -39.73 31.22 18.11
CA TRP A 548 -39.11 30.18 18.94
C TRP A 548 -39.97 28.92 19.09
N GLN A 549 -39.32 27.80 19.34
CA GLN A 549 -39.91 26.51 19.65
C GLN A 549 -39.21 25.91 20.86
N MET A 550 -39.95 25.18 21.69
CA MET A 550 -39.39 24.47 22.84
C MET A 550 -39.83 23.01 22.83
N ASP A 551 -38.84 22.12 22.84
CA ASP A 551 -39.02 20.67 22.94
C ASP A 551 -38.53 20.23 24.33
N ALA A 552 -39.33 19.47 25.07
CA ALA A 552 -38.89 18.75 26.27
C ALA A 552 -38.51 17.32 25.89
N PHE A 553 -37.52 16.75 26.57
CA PHE A 553 -37.11 15.37 26.35
C PHE A 553 -36.69 14.68 27.64
N ALA A 554 -36.84 13.35 27.66
CA ALA A 554 -36.33 12.47 28.69
C ALA A 554 -35.81 11.18 28.05
N ASN A 555 -34.65 10.73 28.50
CA ASN A 555 -33.99 9.50 28.11
C ASN A 555 -33.65 8.74 29.38
N TYR A 556 -34.00 7.46 29.44
CA TYR A 556 -33.59 6.57 30.52
C TYR A 556 -32.94 5.33 29.93
N GLN A 557 -31.76 4.98 30.42
CA GLN A 557 -30.99 3.81 30.00
C GLN A 557 -30.60 2.99 31.23
N PHE A 558 -30.81 1.68 31.17
CA PHE A 558 -30.35 0.71 32.16
C PHE A 558 -29.45 -0.33 31.47
N VAL A 559 -28.32 -0.67 32.10
CA VAL A 559 -27.39 -1.69 31.60
C VAL A 559 -27.01 -2.58 32.79
N GLN A 560 -27.35 -3.86 32.74
CA GLN A 560 -26.91 -4.82 33.76
C GLN A 560 -25.38 -4.97 33.74
N LYS A 561 -24.78 -5.23 34.91
CA LYS A 561 -23.33 -5.46 35.08
C LYS A 561 -22.71 -6.48 34.10
N ASP A 562 -23.49 -7.48 33.67
CA ASP A 562 -23.04 -8.58 32.81
C ASP A 562 -23.31 -8.30 31.31
N PHE A 563 -23.97 -7.19 30.98
CA PHE A 563 -24.22 -6.83 29.58
C PHE A 563 -22.94 -6.33 28.91
N ARG A 564 -22.67 -6.79 27.69
CA ARG A 564 -21.46 -6.44 26.91
C ARG A 564 -21.83 -5.96 25.52
N THR A 565 -21.08 -5.00 25.01
CA THR A 565 -21.19 -4.47 23.63
C THR A 565 -19.91 -4.72 22.84
N ILE A 566 -20.00 -4.64 21.50
CA ILE A 566 -18.85 -4.81 20.61
C ILE A 566 -17.95 -3.57 20.64
N GLU A 567 -18.53 -2.39 20.39
CA GLU A 567 -17.87 -1.10 20.56
C GLU A 567 -18.39 -0.39 21.82
N ARG A 568 -17.70 0.69 22.21
CA ARG A 568 -18.07 1.50 23.39
C ARG A 568 -19.52 2.01 23.30
N LEU A 569 -20.24 1.94 24.43
CA LEU A 569 -21.58 2.52 24.55
C LEU A 569 -21.55 4.05 24.51
N PHE A 570 -20.57 4.68 25.17
CA PHE A 570 -20.52 6.13 25.34
C PHE A 570 -19.39 6.78 24.53
N ASN A 571 -19.33 8.10 24.57
CA ASN A 571 -18.22 8.83 23.95
C ASN A 571 -16.90 8.53 24.68
N ILE A 572 -15.76 8.78 24.04
CA ILE A 572 -14.43 8.41 24.55
C ILE A 572 -14.07 9.06 25.89
N GLU A 573 -14.66 10.23 26.18
CA GLU A 573 -14.42 10.99 27.39
C GLU A 573 -15.43 10.65 28.51
N PHE A 574 -16.40 9.74 28.29
CA PHE A 574 -17.49 9.48 29.25
C PHE A 574 -17.00 9.16 30.67
N ASN A 575 -15.99 8.30 30.81
CA ASN A 575 -15.45 7.95 32.13
C ASN A 575 -14.84 9.16 32.83
N ARG A 576 -14.18 10.05 32.08
CA ARG A 576 -13.60 11.29 32.63
C ARG A 576 -14.67 12.31 32.96
N ASP A 577 -15.63 12.48 32.05
CA ASP A 577 -16.82 13.32 32.18
C ASP A 577 -17.63 13.07 33.47
N TRP A 578 -17.50 11.87 34.04
CA TRP A 578 -18.14 11.40 35.27
C TRP A 578 -17.17 11.08 36.42
N ASN A 579 -15.86 11.28 36.26
CA ASN A 579 -14.81 10.87 37.23
C ASN A 579 -14.91 9.40 37.68
N LEU A 580 -14.98 8.46 36.72
CA LEU A 580 -15.11 7.03 36.99
C LEU A 580 -13.78 6.26 37.05
N THR A 581 -12.64 6.93 36.84
CA THR A 581 -11.33 6.27 36.62
C THR A 581 -10.90 5.34 37.77
N ASN A 582 -11.21 5.68 39.02
CA ASN A 582 -10.83 4.91 40.21
C ASN A 582 -11.99 4.08 40.78
N ILE A 583 -13.04 3.85 39.99
CA ILE A 583 -14.25 3.16 40.43
C ILE A 583 -14.42 1.89 39.60
N ILE A 584 -14.52 0.75 40.28
CA ILE A 584 -14.82 -0.53 39.65
C ILE A 584 -16.30 -0.51 39.24
N THR A 585 -16.53 -0.22 37.96
CA THR A 585 -17.87 -0.13 37.36
C THR A 585 -18.34 -1.46 36.77
N THR A 586 -17.43 -2.39 36.50
CA THR A 586 -17.69 -3.66 35.80
C THR A 586 -18.61 -4.61 36.56
N ASP A 587 -18.62 -4.53 37.90
CA ASP A 587 -19.40 -5.43 38.75
C ASP A 587 -20.78 -4.86 39.13
N ASN A 588 -21.13 -3.69 38.59
CA ASN A 588 -22.29 -2.91 39.00
C ASN A 588 -23.20 -2.58 37.81
N SER A 589 -24.52 -2.68 38.02
CA SER A 589 -25.49 -2.28 36.99
C SER A 589 -25.58 -0.76 36.91
N GLN A 590 -25.69 -0.24 35.68
CA GLN A 590 -25.74 1.17 35.36
C GLN A 590 -27.18 1.63 35.13
N SER A 591 -27.56 2.76 35.72
CA SER A 591 -28.78 3.52 35.43
C SER A 591 -28.41 4.94 35.03
N TYR A 592 -28.89 5.40 33.88
CA TYR A 592 -28.58 6.71 33.32
C TYR A 592 -29.84 7.42 32.85
N LEU A 593 -30.20 8.51 33.52
CA LEU A 593 -31.33 9.37 33.18
C LEU A 593 -30.82 10.70 32.64
N VAL A 594 -31.31 11.13 31.48
CA VAL A 594 -31.07 12.45 30.90
C VAL A 594 -32.41 13.11 30.63
N ALA A 595 -32.69 14.25 31.26
CA ALA A 595 -33.92 15.01 31.03
C ALA A 595 -33.60 16.48 30.76
N GLY A 596 -34.35 17.13 29.88
CA GLY A 596 -34.00 18.48 29.50
C GLY A 596 -34.98 19.17 28.56
N THR A 597 -34.55 20.34 28.10
CA THR A 597 -35.30 21.17 27.16
C THR A 597 -34.38 21.74 26.09
N VAL A 598 -34.85 21.68 24.85
CA VAL A 598 -34.20 22.29 23.68
C VAL A 598 -35.02 23.49 23.24
N PHE A 599 -34.46 24.67 23.42
CA PHE A 599 -35.02 25.93 22.95
C PHE A 599 -34.44 26.27 21.58
N LYS A 600 -35.27 26.25 20.55
CA LYS A 600 -34.91 26.56 19.17
C LYS A 600 -35.37 27.97 18.84
N LEU A 601 -34.47 28.82 18.37
CA LEU A 601 -34.75 30.12 17.80
C LEU A 601 -34.59 30.01 16.28
N PRO A 602 -35.68 29.87 15.49
CA PRO A 602 -35.61 29.83 14.03
C PRO A 602 -34.70 30.95 13.50
N GLN A 603 -33.73 30.59 12.65
CA GLN A 603 -32.70 31.47 12.08
C GLN A 603 -31.62 32.00 13.05
N ASN A 604 -31.83 31.94 14.37
CA ASN A 604 -30.93 32.53 15.38
C ASN A 604 -30.25 31.49 16.29
N GLY A 605 -30.56 30.19 16.19
CA GLY A 605 -29.79 29.11 16.82
C GLY A 605 -30.54 28.30 17.89
N THR A 606 -29.82 27.66 18.80
CA THR A 606 -30.37 26.70 19.78
C THR A 606 -29.72 26.82 21.15
N VAL A 607 -30.51 26.65 22.21
CA VAL A 607 -30.05 26.51 23.60
C VAL A 607 -30.62 25.21 24.17
N ASN A 608 -29.76 24.33 24.66
CA ASN A 608 -30.09 23.06 25.28
C ASN A 608 -29.66 23.09 26.75
N TYR A 609 -30.61 22.80 27.63
CA TYR A 609 -30.34 22.55 29.04
C TYR A 609 -30.78 21.13 29.38
N GLN A 610 -29.89 20.35 30.00
CA GLN A 610 -30.20 19.01 30.46
C GLN A 610 -29.63 18.75 31.85
N ILE A 611 -30.38 17.98 32.63
CA ILE A 611 -29.94 17.36 33.86
C ILE A 611 -29.73 15.87 33.59
N GLU A 612 -28.62 15.36 34.08
CA GLU A 612 -28.20 13.98 33.92
C GLU A 612 -27.99 13.36 35.30
N LYS A 613 -28.48 12.14 35.49
CA LYS A 613 -28.29 11.34 36.70
C LYS A 613 -27.70 10.00 36.29
N LEU A 614 -26.53 9.67 36.83
CA LEU A 614 -25.84 8.41 36.58
C LEU A 614 -25.61 7.70 37.90
N ASP A 615 -26.04 6.43 37.96
CA ASP A 615 -25.84 5.56 39.10
C ASP A 615 -25.22 4.24 38.62
N PHE A 616 -24.19 3.76 39.33
CA PHE A 616 -23.64 2.39 39.19
C PHE A 616 -23.94 1.63 40.47
N SER A 617 -25.18 1.18 40.63
CA SER A 617 -25.64 0.49 41.85
C SER A 617 -25.20 1.25 43.12
N GLU A 618 -24.45 0.63 44.03
CA GLU A 618 -23.93 1.29 45.25
C GLU A 618 -22.52 1.91 45.04
N ALA A 619 -21.87 1.63 43.92
CA ALA A 619 -20.49 2.04 43.67
C ALA A 619 -20.34 3.54 43.36
N PHE A 620 -21.33 4.14 42.70
CA PHE A 620 -21.30 5.54 42.29
C PHE A 620 -22.67 6.14 42.08
N SER A 621 -22.83 7.41 42.45
CA SER A 621 -24.00 8.23 42.16
C SER A 621 -23.58 9.65 41.80
N GLY A 622 -23.98 10.15 40.63
CA GLY A 622 -23.61 11.48 40.14
C GLY A 622 -24.78 12.22 39.52
N THR A 623 -24.83 13.54 39.72
CA THR A 623 -25.78 14.44 39.05
C THR A 623 -25.01 15.51 38.29
N ARG A 624 -25.27 15.63 36.99
CA ARG A 624 -24.59 16.57 36.10
C ARG A 624 -25.58 17.49 35.40
N HIS A 625 -25.34 18.79 35.48
CA HIS A 625 -26.06 19.78 34.69
C HIS A 625 -25.24 20.11 33.45
N VAL A 626 -25.87 20.16 32.27
CA VAL A 626 -25.21 20.52 31.02
C VAL A 626 -26.00 21.64 30.34
N LEU A 627 -25.28 22.67 29.90
CA LEU A 627 -25.82 23.83 29.20
C LEU A 627 -25.04 24.07 27.91
N ASN A 628 -25.67 23.79 26.78
CA ASN A 628 -25.11 24.02 25.45
C ASN A 628 -25.89 25.13 24.76
N ALA A 629 -25.21 26.13 24.22
CA ALA A 629 -25.84 27.22 23.48
C ALA A 629 -25.07 27.52 22.20
N GLN A 630 -25.78 27.68 21.10
CA GLN A 630 -25.25 28.20 19.85
C GLN A 630 -26.25 29.24 19.35
N VAL A 631 -25.95 30.52 19.57
CA VAL A 631 -26.89 31.62 19.31
C VAL A 631 -26.21 32.65 18.42
N LYS A 632 -26.91 33.06 17.36
CA LYS A 632 -26.54 34.15 16.47
C LYS A 632 -27.57 35.28 16.62
N ALA A 633 -27.16 36.37 17.25
CA ALA A 633 -27.96 37.57 17.44
C ALA A 633 -27.39 38.70 16.58
N GLY A 634 -27.89 38.83 15.34
CA GLY A 634 -27.39 39.80 14.36
C GLY A 634 -25.91 39.56 14.04
N LYS A 635 -25.05 40.48 14.49
CA LYS A 635 -23.59 40.45 14.31
C LYS A 635 -22.86 39.60 15.35
N PHE A 636 -23.51 39.27 16.46
CA PHE A 636 -22.93 38.50 17.56
C PHE A 636 -23.22 37.02 17.38
N THR A 637 -22.20 36.18 17.57
CA THR A 637 -22.31 34.73 17.64
C THR A 637 -21.73 34.27 18.96
N LEU A 638 -22.52 33.53 19.73
CA LEU A 638 -22.12 32.91 20.98
C LEU A 638 -22.22 31.40 20.83
N GLN A 639 -21.14 30.71 21.18
CA GLN A 639 -21.14 29.27 21.39
C GLN A 639 -20.72 29.01 22.82
N ASN A 640 -21.41 28.10 23.50
CA ASN A 640 -21.13 27.70 24.87
C ASN A 640 -21.38 26.21 25.01
N GLN A 641 -20.46 25.51 25.66
CA GLN A 641 -20.61 24.14 26.11
C GLN A 641 -20.17 24.09 27.57
N GLY A 642 -21.09 23.84 28.49
CA GLY A 642 -20.81 23.84 29.93
C GLY A 642 -21.39 22.63 30.62
N SER A 643 -20.66 22.09 31.60
CA SER A 643 -21.14 21.03 32.48
C SER A 643 -20.71 21.25 33.92
N ALA A 644 -21.57 20.92 34.88
CA ALA A 644 -21.26 20.91 36.30
C ALA A 644 -21.75 19.59 36.91
N LEU A 645 -20.82 18.77 37.38
CA LEU A 645 -21.05 17.47 38.00
C LEU A 645 -20.81 17.57 39.51
N ASN A 646 -21.70 16.95 40.28
CA ASN A 646 -21.44 16.52 41.65
C ASN A 646 -21.60 15.01 41.72
N SER A 647 -20.65 14.31 42.31
CA SER A 647 -20.73 12.86 42.48
C SER A 647 -20.23 12.36 43.84
N ASP A 648 -20.75 11.20 44.20
CA ASP A 648 -20.45 10.46 45.41
C ASP A 648 -20.24 8.98 45.03
N GLY A 649 -18.98 8.50 45.07
CA GLY A 649 -18.62 7.12 44.77
C GLY A 649 -17.90 6.46 45.94
N THR A 650 -17.78 5.13 45.96
CA THR A 650 -17.17 4.37 47.08
C THR A 650 -15.72 4.78 47.38
N TYR A 651 -14.96 5.17 46.35
CA TYR A 651 -13.58 5.65 46.48
C TYR A 651 -13.49 7.14 46.90
N ALA A 652 -14.24 8.01 46.23
CA ALA A 652 -14.12 9.46 46.38
C ALA A 652 -15.43 10.21 46.12
N LYS A 653 -15.51 11.45 46.63
CA LYS A 653 -16.51 12.45 46.25
C LYS A 653 -15.87 13.43 45.27
N SER A 654 -16.60 13.84 44.24
CA SER A 654 -16.06 14.79 43.27
C SER A 654 -17.01 15.92 42.89
N GLN A 655 -16.42 17.06 42.58
CA GLN A 655 -17.08 18.19 41.94
C GLN A 655 -16.30 18.52 40.68
N PHE A 656 -16.98 18.56 39.53
CA PHE A 656 -16.31 18.78 38.26
C PHE A 656 -17.06 19.80 37.40
N ILE A 657 -16.44 20.97 37.20
CA ILE A 657 -17.00 22.05 36.39
C ILE A 657 -16.15 22.20 35.14
N ARG A 658 -16.81 22.29 33.99
CA ARG A 658 -16.17 22.55 32.69
C ARG A 658 -16.98 23.56 31.92
N ASN A 659 -16.30 24.48 31.26
CA ASN A 659 -16.96 25.40 30.34
C ASN A 659 -16.03 25.78 29.19
N GLU A 660 -16.57 25.75 27.98
CA GLU A 660 -15.97 26.25 26.77
C GLU A 660 -16.94 27.24 26.12
N ALA A 661 -16.54 28.52 26.06
CA ALA A 661 -17.32 29.60 25.51
C ALA A 661 -16.54 30.34 24.41
N LEU A 662 -17.22 30.69 23.32
CA LEU A 662 -16.69 31.40 22.18
C LEU A 662 -17.65 32.53 21.79
N GLY A 663 -17.19 33.77 21.90
CA GLY A 663 -17.90 34.95 21.42
C GLY A 663 -17.26 35.49 20.16
N LYS A 664 -18.05 35.77 19.12
CA LYS A 664 -17.60 36.45 17.89
C LYS A 664 -18.52 37.63 17.55
N TYR A 665 -17.94 38.79 17.26
CA TYR A 665 -18.66 39.96 16.78
C TYR A 665 -18.20 40.31 15.36
N HIS A 666 -19.12 40.27 14.40
CA HIS A 666 -18.85 40.53 12.98
C HIS A 666 -19.15 41.98 12.60
N PHE A 667 -18.21 42.66 11.94
CA PHE A 667 -18.38 44.02 11.43
C PHE A 667 -17.81 44.14 10.00
N GLY A 668 -18.73 44.09 9.03
CA GLY A 668 -18.35 44.02 7.62
C GLY A 668 -17.66 42.70 7.30
N LYS A 669 -16.47 42.77 6.69
CA LYS A 669 -15.63 41.59 6.40
C LYS A 669 -14.71 41.19 7.56
N ASN A 670 -14.78 41.87 8.71
CA ASN A 670 -13.91 41.62 9.85
C ASN A 670 -14.72 41.01 11.01
N TRP A 671 -14.05 40.30 11.89
CA TRP A 671 -14.60 39.82 13.15
C TRP A 671 -13.55 39.91 14.25
N VAL A 672 -14.02 40.17 15.46
CA VAL A 672 -13.23 40.00 16.68
C VAL A 672 -13.92 38.95 17.52
N GLY A 673 -13.14 38.13 18.22
CA GLY A 673 -13.70 37.15 19.12
C GLY A 673 -12.82 36.86 20.32
N THR A 674 -13.42 36.18 21.28
CA THR A 674 -12.79 35.74 22.51
C THR A 674 -13.23 34.32 22.81
N SER A 675 -12.34 33.54 23.40
CA SER A 675 -12.61 32.21 23.91
C SER A 675 -12.29 32.14 25.40
N LEU A 676 -13.08 31.36 26.13
CA LEU A 676 -12.82 30.99 27.52
C LEU A 676 -12.99 29.49 27.63
N ARG A 677 -11.95 28.79 28.09
CA ARG A 677 -12.00 27.37 28.42
C ARG A 677 -11.56 27.22 29.86
N LEU A 678 -12.37 26.60 30.69
CA LEU A 678 -12.02 26.34 32.07
C LEU A 678 -12.45 24.95 32.47
N GLU A 679 -11.71 24.41 33.41
CA GLU A 679 -11.95 23.13 34.02
C GLU A 679 -11.54 23.20 35.47
N ASP A 680 -12.39 22.75 36.38
CA ASP A 680 -12.10 22.64 37.80
C ASP A 680 -12.59 21.27 38.27
N ASN A 681 -11.66 20.32 38.41
CA ASN A 681 -11.91 18.99 38.92
C ASN A 681 -11.35 18.86 40.33
N SER A 682 -12.24 18.61 41.30
CA SER A 682 -11.89 18.41 42.70
C SER A 682 -12.42 17.05 43.15
N GLU A 683 -11.53 16.08 43.27
CA GLU A 683 -11.84 14.72 43.72
C GLU A 683 -11.18 14.46 45.08
N ARG A 684 -11.99 14.08 46.07
CA ARG A 684 -11.55 13.86 47.46
C ARG A 684 -11.83 12.45 47.92
N LEU A 685 -10.80 11.78 48.44
CA LEU A 685 -10.92 10.45 49.04
C LEU A 685 -11.97 10.44 50.14
N LYS A 686 -12.83 9.41 50.18
CA LYS A 686 -13.86 9.29 51.22
C LYS A 686 -13.26 9.11 52.61
N GLU A 687 -12.19 8.33 52.73
CA GLU A 687 -11.59 7.98 54.02
C GLU A 687 -10.85 9.15 54.68
N THR A 688 -10.09 9.92 53.90
CA THR A 688 -9.16 10.93 54.41
C THR A 688 -9.54 12.36 54.05
N ASN A 689 -10.50 12.54 53.14
CA ASN A 689 -10.88 13.83 52.56
C ASN A 689 -9.75 14.57 51.81
N ALA A 690 -8.63 13.89 51.56
CA ALA A 690 -7.50 14.40 50.79
C ALA A 690 -7.82 14.43 49.29
N LEU A 691 -7.26 15.42 48.58
CA LEU A 691 -7.37 15.50 47.12
C LEU A 691 -6.60 14.35 46.46
N THR A 692 -7.16 13.78 45.40
CA THR A 692 -6.50 12.75 44.58
C THR A 692 -5.64 13.39 43.50
N LEU A 693 -4.76 12.58 42.89
CA LEU A 693 -3.95 12.99 41.73
C LEU A 693 -4.79 13.35 40.48
N GLN A 694 -6.08 12.99 40.45
CA GLN A 694 -7.01 13.36 39.39
C GLN A 694 -7.57 14.78 39.55
N SER A 695 -7.36 15.38 40.73
CA SER A 695 -7.74 16.76 40.97
C SER A 695 -6.83 17.69 40.18
N GLN A 696 -7.41 18.41 39.22
CA GLN A 696 -6.71 19.32 38.32
C GLN A 696 -7.64 20.48 37.98
N ARG A 697 -7.05 21.66 37.73
CA ARG A 697 -7.80 22.83 37.31
C ARG A 697 -7.04 23.56 36.22
N PHE A 698 -7.73 24.11 35.24
CA PHE A 698 -7.13 25.07 34.32
C PHE A 698 -8.10 26.17 33.94
N ILE A 699 -7.53 27.30 33.54
CA ILE A 699 -8.24 28.38 32.87
C ILE A 699 -7.43 28.84 31.67
N GLU A 700 -8.07 28.91 30.52
CA GLU A 700 -7.53 29.37 29.25
C GLU A 700 -8.41 30.49 28.71
N TYR A 701 -7.82 31.64 28.48
CA TYR A 701 -8.49 32.76 27.84
C TYR A 701 -7.80 33.06 26.50
N GLY A 702 -8.63 33.33 25.50
CA GLY A 702 -8.19 33.62 24.15
C GLY A 702 -8.83 34.87 23.59
N ALA A 703 -8.09 35.55 22.73
CA ALA A 703 -8.57 36.67 21.94
C ALA A 703 -8.04 36.53 20.51
N PHE A 704 -8.90 36.77 19.53
CA PHE A 704 -8.53 36.69 18.12
C PHE A 704 -9.28 37.72 17.28
N ILE A 705 -8.64 38.12 16.19
CA ILE A 705 -9.20 39.00 15.18
C ILE A 705 -9.01 38.36 13.82
N GLY A 706 -10.00 38.51 12.94
CA GLY A 706 -9.89 38.04 11.58
C GLY A 706 -10.62 38.88 10.56
N ARG A 707 -10.30 38.64 9.29
CA ARG A 707 -10.85 39.31 8.12
C ARG A 707 -11.00 38.34 6.96
N GLY A 708 -12.12 38.41 6.24
CA GLY A 708 -12.38 37.63 5.02
C GLY A 708 -13.44 36.54 5.14
N ASP A 709 -13.29 35.47 4.36
CA ASP A 709 -14.17 34.29 4.40
C ASP A 709 -13.28 33.07 4.44
N SER A 710 -13.46 32.19 5.44
CA SER A 710 -12.62 30.99 5.62
C SER A 710 -12.67 30.04 4.42
N THR A 711 -13.67 30.18 3.54
CA THR A 711 -13.78 29.41 2.29
C THR A 711 -13.05 30.04 1.09
N LYS A 712 -12.58 31.30 1.21
CA LYS A 712 -11.90 32.06 0.14
C LYS A 712 -10.57 32.64 0.60
N VAL A 713 -10.53 33.94 0.89
CA VAL A 713 -9.35 34.66 1.36
C VAL A 713 -9.65 35.12 2.76
N TYR A 714 -8.80 34.73 3.72
CA TYR A 714 -8.95 35.12 5.11
C TYR A 714 -7.63 35.21 5.84
N VAL A 715 -7.64 35.95 6.95
CA VAL A 715 -6.58 35.98 7.95
C VAL A 715 -7.25 35.93 9.31
N GLU A 716 -6.75 35.10 10.22
CA GLU A 716 -7.08 35.07 11.63
C GLU A 716 -5.79 35.04 12.44
N VAL A 717 -5.65 35.98 13.37
CA VAL A 717 -4.55 36.02 14.33
C VAL A 717 -5.14 35.90 15.72
N GLY A 718 -4.57 35.05 16.55
CA GLY A 718 -5.04 34.84 17.91
C GLY A 718 -3.93 34.62 18.92
N TYR A 719 -4.29 34.89 20.17
CA TYR A 719 -3.49 34.65 21.37
C TYR A 719 -4.31 33.78 22.33
N LEU A 720 -3.66 32.77 22.90
CA LEU A 720 -4.21 31.90 23.94
C LEU A 720 -3.24 31.92 25.12
N GLN A 721 -3.77 32.08 26.34
CA GLN A 721 -3.00 31.88 27.56
C GLN A 721 -3.75 30.95 28.48
N ARG A 722 -3.04 29.92 28.96
CA ARG A 722 -3.58 28.90 29.84
C ARG A 722 -2.72 28.75 31.08
N ALA A 723 -3.35 28.71 32.24
CA ALA A 723 -2.70 28.34 33.50
C ALA A 723 -3.26 27.00 33.96
N ASN A 724 -2.37 26.06 34.28
CA ASN A 724 -2.75 24.75 34.81
C ASN A 724 -2.33 24.64 36.28
N ASP A 725 -3.26 24.15 37.09
CA ASP A 725 -3.05 23.78 38.48
C ASP A 725 -3.11 22.26 38.61
N SER A 726 -2.18 21.71 39.38
CA SER A 726 -2.12 20.29 39.72
C SER A 726 -1.86 20.11 41.22
N LEU A 727 -1.90 18.88 41.71
CA LEU A 727 -1.72 18.57 43.11
C LEU A 727 -0.24 18.67 43.51
N VAL A 728 0.09 19.63 44.38
CA VAL A 728 1.44 19.83 44.95
C VAL A 728 1.34 19.85 46.47
N ALA A 729 1.98 18.88 47.13
CA ALA A 729 1.94 18.71 48.58
C ALA A 729 0.51 18.67 49.16
N GLY A 730 -0.43 18.04 48.45
CA GLY A 730 -1.83 17.88 48.87
C GLY A 730 -2.76 19.08 48.57
N TYR A 731 -2.26 20.13 47.89
CA TYR A 731 -3.06 21.30 47.50
C TYR A 731 -3.00 21.52 45.99
N LEU A 732 -4.10 21.99 45.40
CA LEU A 732 -4.08 22.48 44.02
C LEU A 732 -3.28 23.77 43.95
N LYS A 733 -2.16 23.72 43.25
CA LYS A 733 -1.28 24.86 42.98
C LYS A 733 -0.99 24.93 41.48
N LYS A 734 -0.77 26.14 40.98
CA LYS A 734 -0.30 26.36 39.62
C LYS A 734 1.04 25.65 39.42
N VAL A 735 1.16 24.90 38.33
CA VAL A 735 2.36 24.12 37.99
C VAL A 735 3.00 24.58 36.69
N ASN A 736 2.21 25.15 35.77
CA ASN A 736 2.73 25.73 34.54
C ASN A 736 1.77 26.77 33.94
N THR A 737 2.30 27.58 33.04
CA THR A 737 1.54 28.54 32.23
C THR A 737 1.97 28.42 30.78
N SER A 738 1.02 28.30 29.85
CA SER A 738 1.33 28.33 28.42
C SER A 738 0.82 29.60 27.75
N ARG A 739 1.58 30.07 26.76
CA ARG A 739 1.23 31.20 25.88
C ARG A 739 1.37 30.75 24.43
N SER A 740 0.29 30.86 23.66
CA SER A 740 0.26 30.46 22.25
C SER A 740 -0.15 31.63 21.37
N TYR A 741 0.60 31.87 20.31
CA TYR A 741 0.31 32.84 19.26
C TYR A 741 0.12 32.09 17.96
N TYR A 742 -1.00 32.31 17.28
CA TYR A 742 -1.29 31.61 16.04
C TYR A 742 -1.74 32.55 14.93
N LEU A 743 -1.42 32.13 13.70
CA LEU A 743 -1.85 32.73 12.44
C LEU A 743 -2.46 31.62 11.59
N LYS A 744 -3.71 31.81 11.18
CA LYS A 744 -4.38 30.99 10.17
C LYS A 744 -4.74 31.88 9.00
N SER A 745 -4.26 31.59 7.80
CA SER A 745 -4.55 32.45 6.67
C SER A 745 -4.54 31.75 5.32
N ARG A 746 -5.40 32.27 4.44
CA ARG A 746 -5.32 32.13 3.00
C ARG A 746 -5.23 33.52 2.41
N LEU A 747 -4.01 33.98 2.20
CA LEU A 747 -3.70 35.37 1.83
C LEU A 747 -4.06 35.68 0.37
N LEU A 748 -3.98 34.68 -0.50
CA LEU A 748 -4.26 34.81 -1.92
C LEU A 748 -5.00 33.57 -2.41
N LYS A 749 -6.09 33.77 -3.17
CA LYS A 749 -6.77 32.70 -3.91
C LYS A 749 -7.35 33.26 -5.20
N THR A 750 -6.71 32.94 -6.32
CA THR A 750 -7.14 33.25 -7.69
C THR A 750 -7.06 31.99 -8.56
N ASP A 751 -7.44 32.08 -9.84
CA ASP A 751 -7.28 30.99 -10.81
C ASP A 751 -5.80 30.70 -11.15
N LYS A 752 -4.90 31.64 -10.87
CA LYS A 752 -3.47 31.56 -11.18
C LYS A 752 -2.59 31.37 -9.94
N SER A 753 -3.04 31.84 -8.78
CA SER A 753 -2.20 31.97 -7.59
C SER A 753 -2.94 31.56 -6.31
N ASP A 754 -2.26 30.87 -5.41
CA ASP A 754 -2.78 30.44 -4.10
C ASP A 754 -1.67 30.56 -3.05
N LEU A 755 -1.96 31.23 -1.93
CA LEU A 755 -1.03 31.38 -0.81
C LEU A 755 -1.75 31.09 0.51
N THR A 756 -1.33 30.02 1.18
CA THR A 756 -1.82 29.62 2.50
C THR A 756 -0.66 29.67 3.49
N VAL A 757 -0.88 30.30 4.64
CA VAL A 757 0.11 30.41 5.71
C VAL A 757 -0.55 30.05 7.04
N PHE A 758 0.03 29.06 7.70
CA PHE A 758 -0.25 28.66 9.06
C PHE A 758 1.01 28.85 9.91
N ALA A 759 0.87 29.39 11.11
CA ALA A 759 1.93 29.40 12.11
C ALA A 759 1.33 29.31 13.51
N ASN A 760 1.97 28.55 14.40
CA ASN A 760 1.64 28.42 15.80
C ASN A 760 2.94 28.40 16.59
N TYR A 761 3.16 29.43 17.40
CA TYR A 761 4.26 29.49 18.36
C TYR A 761 3.68 29.37 19.75
N ARG A 762 4.15 28.40 20.52
CA ARG A 762 3.71 28.13 21.88
C ARG A 762 4.92 28.04 22.80
N ARG A 763 4.77 28.57 24.01
CA ARG A 763 5.77 28.43 25.09
C ARG A 763 5.07 27.94 26.35
N LEU A 764 5.57 26.85 26.92
CA LEU A 764 5.13 26.29 28.20
C LEU A 764 6.18 26.62 29.27
N ASP A 765 5.80 27.48 30.21
CA ASP A 765 6.64 27.88 31.34
C ASP A 765 6.27 27.05 32.57
N PHE A 766 7.24 26.39 33.22
CA PHE A 766 7.00 25.63 34.47
C PHE A 766 7.24 26.51 35.70
N ASP A 767 6.40 26.35 36.73
CA ASP A 767 6.58 27.08 38.00
C ASP A 767 7.72 26.47 38.85
N ASP A 768 8.06 25.19 38.63
CA ASP A 768 9.21 24.54 39.25
C ASP A 768 10.50 24.85 38.47
N PRO A 769 11.47 25.58 39.05
CA PRO A 769 12.69 25.99 38.36
C PRO A 769 13.63 24.83 38.01
N SER A 770 13.39 23.61 38.50
CA SER A 770 14.14 22.41 38.13
C SER A 770 13.71 21.82 36.78
N ILE A 771 12.55 22.21 36.26
CA ILE A 771 12.01 21.78 34.96
C ILE A 771 12.24 22.90 33.95
N ALA A 772 12.84 22.58 32.80
CA ALA A 772 13.09 23.58 31.76
C ALA A 772 11.80 23.94 31.02
N ASP A 773 11.65 25.22 30.69
CA ASP A 773 10.57 25.70 29.81
C ASP A 773 10.68 25.05 28.42
N GLU A 774 9.54 24.72 27.82
CA GLU A 774 9.48 24.09 26.50
C GLU A 774 8.79 25.00 25.48
N PRO A 775 9.54 25.56 24.50
CA PRO A 775 8.94 26.23 23.36
C PRO A 775 8.64 25.22 22.24
N SER A 776 7.57 25.47 21.47
CA SER A 776 7.24 24.72 20.27
C SER A 776 6.81 25.66 19.14
N LEU A 777 7.16 25.28 17.92
CA LEU A 777 6.81 26.01 16.71
C LEU A 777 6.35 25.04 15.63
N ASN A 778 5.17 25.30 15.10
CA ASN A 778 4.61 24.61 13.95
C ASN A 778 4.23 25.65 12.90
N SER A 779 4.70 25.51 11.67
CA SER A 779 4.30 26.41 10.59
C SER A 779 4.22 25.68 9.27
N ARG A 780 3.35 26.18 8.38
CA ARG A 780 3.18 25.66 7.03
C ARG A 780 2.87 26.81 6.07
N VAL A 781 3.65 26.91 5.00
CA VAL A 781 3.48 27.86 3.90
C VAL A 781 3.31 27.08 2.61
N LEU A 782 2.17 27.27 1.95
CA LEU A 782 1.89 26.69 0.63
C LEU A 782 1.69 27.82 -0.37
N TYR A 783 2.51 27.87 -1.40
CA TYR A 783 2.47 28.89 -2.44
C TYR A 783 2.46 28.26 -3.83
N ASN A 784 1.51 28.66 -4.65
CA ASN A 784 1.44 28.28 -6.06
C ASN A 784 1.19 29.52 -6.90
N ASP A 785 1.93 29.70 -8.00
CA ASP A 785 1.74 30.82 -8.92
C ASP A 785 2.09 30.49 -10.38
N ARG A 786 1.47 31.22 -11.31
CA ARG A 786 1.66 31.13 -12.76
C ARG A 786 1.84 32.53 -13.34
N TYR A 787 3.09 32.95 -13.52
CA TYR A 787 3.44 34.28 -14.03
C TYR A 787 3.51 34.32 -15.57
N TRP A 788 3.18 35.49 -16.13
CA TRP A 788 3.29 35.83 -17.58
C TRP A 788 2.77 34.72 -18.51
N ASP A 789 1.51 34.34 -18.31
CA ASP A 789 0.80 33.32 -19.11
C ASP A 789 1.52 31.95 -19.12
N GLN A 790 1.95 31.52 -17.93
CA GLN A 790 2.63 30.23 -17.70
C GLN A 790 4.09 30.19 -18.18
N LEU A 791 4.70 31.35 -18.48
CA LEU A 791 6.15 31.46 -18.72
C LEU A 791 6.94 30.94 -17.53
N VAL A 792 6.52 31.30 -16.32
CA VAL A 792 7.13 30.87 -15.06
C VAL A 792 6.06 30.28 -14.18
N GLN A 793 6.25 29.04 -13.76
CA GLN A 793 5.36 28.35 -12.83
C GLN A 793 6.15 28.03 -11.58
N VAL A 794 5.61 28.39 -10.42
CA VAL A 794 6.28 28.21 -9.13
C VAL A 794 5.32 27.50 -8.18
N THR A 795 5.82 26.44 -7.56
CA THR A 795 5.15 25.74 -6.46
C THR A 795 6.14 25.64 -5.32
N THR A 796 5.79 26.16 -4.15
CA THR A 796 6.61 26.14 -2.95
C THR A 796 5.78 25.63 -1.78
N ALA A 797 6.34 24.68 -1.04
CA ALA A 797 5.86 24.24 0.26
C ALA A 797 7.00 24.35 1.27
N TYR A 798 6.74 24.99 2.40
CA TYR A 798 7.67 25.05 3.53
C TYR A 798 6.91 24.71 4.81
N GLU A 799 7.48 23.85 5.63
CA GLU A 799 6.90 23.41 6.88
C GLU A 799 7.98 23.24 7.94
N THR A 800 7.67 23.68 9.15
CA THR A 800 8.46 23.38 10.34
C THR A 800 7.56 22.72 11.37
N ALA A 801 8.07 21.68 12.01
CA ALA A 801 7.38 20.96 13.06
C ALA A 801 8.37 20.43 14.08
N SER A 802 7.95 20.38 15.34
CA SER A 802 8.67 19.66 16.39
C SER A 802 8.06 18.26 16.53
N GLY A 803 8.88 17.22 16.48
CA GLY A 803 8.42 15.82 16.42
C GLY A 803 9.49 14.86 16.92
N THR A 804 9.40 13.59 16.55
CA THR A 804 10.43 12.59 16.85
C THR A 804 10.88 11.86 15.59
N ILE A 805 12.03 11.19 15.70
CA ILE A 805 12.47 10.19 14.74
C ILE A 805 12.63 8.85 15.47
N ALA A 806 12.02 7.80 14.92
CA ALA A 806 12.22 6.44 15.39
C ALA A 806 13.61 5.96 14.95
N GLN A 807 14.36 5.32 15.86
CA GLN A 807 15.51 4.51 15.45
C GLN A 807 14.99 3.30 14.67
N GLN A 808 15.40 3.16 13.42
CA GLN A 808 14.90 2.08 12.57
C GLN A 808 15.60 0.76 12.89
N GLU A 809 14.80 -0.29 13.06
CA GLU A 809 15.27 -1.67 13.22
C GLU A 809 14.67 -2.52 12.09
N PHE A 810 15.47 -3.38 11.47
CA PHE A 810 15.04 -4.22 10.37
C PHE A 810 15.81 -5.52 10.33
N THR A 811 15.27 -6.50 9.62
CA THR A 811 15.89 -7.79 9.38
C THR A 811 15.67 -8.22 7.93
N TYR A 812 16.39 -9.24 7.47
CA TYR A 812 16.23 -9.82 6.12
C TYR A 812 15.65 -11.22 6.22
N LEU A 813 14.71 -11.53 5.32
CA LEU A 813 14.14 -12.87 5.19
C LEU A 813 14.44 -13.41 3.80
N GLU A 814 14.88 -14.66 3.73
CA GLU A 814 15.10 -15.38 2.48
C GLU A 814 13.76 -15.70 1.80
N VAL A 815 13.70 -15.52 0.48
CA VAL A 815 12.56 -15.78 -0.39
C VAL A 815 13.03 -16.44 -1.67
N GLU A 816 12.11 -17.05 -2.41
CA GLU A 816 12.42 -17.69 -3.69
C GLU A 816 13.03 -16.69 -4.70
N PRO A 817 14.02 -17.10 -5.52
CA PRO A 817 14.66 -16.25 -6.51
C PRO A 817 13.67 -15.53 -7.44
N GLY A 818 13.75 -14.21 -7.51
CA GLY A 818 12.85 -13.36 -8.30
C GLY A 818 11.64 -12.80 -7.53
N GLN A 819 11.47 -13.16 -6.25
CA GLN A 819 10.54 -12.49 -5.32
C GLN A 819 11.25 -11.51 -4.36
N GLY A 820 12.58 -11.62 -4.24
CA GLY A 820 13.39 -10.73 -3.41
C GLY A 820 13.87 -9.49 -4.14
N VAL A 821 14.63 -8.67 -3.40
CA VAL A 821 15.30 -7.46 -3.90
C VAL A 821 16.76 -7.39 -3.45
N TYR A 822 17.07 -8.06 -2.34
CA TYR A 822 18.40 -8.07 -1.74
C TYR A 822 19.13 -9.39 -2.00
N MET A 823 20.45 -9.34 -1.96
CA MET A 823 21.35 -10.48 -1.91
C MET A 823 22.31 -10.32 -0.73
N TRP A 824 22.84 -11.43 -0.22
CA TRP A 824 23.85 -11.43 0.84
C TRP A 824 25.25 -11.67 0.25
N ASN A 825 26.23 -10.86 0.67
CA ASN A 825 27.64 -11.04 0.38
C ASN A 825 28.43 -11.09 1.69
N ASP A 826 29.02 -12.24 2.02
CA ASP A 826 29.85 -12.41 3.22
C ASP A 826 31.16 -11.61 3.07
N TYR A 827 31.19 -10.38 3.60
CA TYR A 827 32.31 -9.46 3.43
C TYR A 827 33.46 -9.78 4.40
N ASN A 828 33.17 -10.36 5.56
CA ASN A 828 34.15 -10.66 6.60
C ASN A 828 34.62 -12.14 6.61
N GLY A 829 33.96 -13.01 5.84
CA GLY A 829 34.28 -14.43 5.70
C GLY A 829 33.92 -15.29 6.92
N ASN A 830 33.01 -14.83 7.79
CA ASN A 830 32.67 -15.52 9.04
C ASN A 830 31.46 -16.46 8.91
N GLY A 831 30.77 -16.48 7.75
CA GLY A 831 29.60 -17.31 7.50
C GLY A 831 28.34 -16.93 8.31
N ILE A 832 28.36 -15.80 9.02
CA ILE A 832 27.22 -15.28 9.80
C ILE A 832 26.63 -14.12 9.01
N GLN A 833 25.33 -14.19 8.74
CA GLN A 833 24.64 -13.09 8.06
C GLN A 833 24.51 -11.88 8.99
N GLU A 834 25.14 -10.77 8.60
CA GLU A 834 25.07 -9.52 9.34
C GLU A 834 24.34 -8.42 8.53
N LEU A 835 23.68 -7.47 9.21
CA LEU A 835 22.78 -6.50 8.57
C LEU A 835 23.47 -5.66 7.47
N GLN A 836 24.78 -5.42 7.61
CA GLN A 836 25.60 -4.65 6.68
C GLN A 836 26.09 -5.44 5.44
N GLU A 837 25.81 -6.74 5.36
CA GLU A 837 26.28 -7.60 4.26
C GLU A 837 25.27 -7.77 3.14
N PHE A 838 24.07 -7.23 3.33
CA PHE A 838 23.02 -7.24 2.33
C PHE A 838 23.13 -6.06 1.37
N GLU A 839 22.99 -6.34 0.08
CA GLU A 839 23.04 -5.37 -1.01
C GLU A 839 21.84 -5.53 -1.94
N VAL A 840 21.47 -4.48 -2.66
CA VAL A 840 20.42 -4.57 -3.70
C VAL A 840 20.96 -5.41 -4.85
N ALA A 841 20.23 -6.47 -5.22
CA ALA A 841 20.64 -7.40 -6.27
C ALA A 841 20.47 -6.76 -7.67
N PRO A 842 21.52 -6.68 -8.51
CA PRO A 842 21.43 -6.12 -9.87
C PRO A 842 20.77 -7.07 -10.86
N PHE A 843 20.74 -8.37 -10.55
CA PHE A 843 20.14 -9.40 -11.39
C PHE A 843 19.04 -10.17 -10.63
N PRO A 844 17.92 -10.51 -11.29
CA PRO A 844 16.79 -11.21 -10.66
C PRO A 844 17.14 -12.57 -10.03
N ASP A 845 18.12 -13.30 -10.59
CA ASP A 845 18.54 -14.61 -10.07
C ASP A 845 19.25 -14.52 -8.72
N GLN A 846 19.76 -13.33 -8.36
CA GLN A 846 20.44 -13.08 -7.08
C GLN A 846 19.52 -12.48 -6.03
N ALA A 847 18.33 -12.01 -6.42
CA ALA A 847 17.40 -11.30 -5.55
C ALA A 847 16.57 -12.28 -4.70
N ILE A 848 17.19 -12.84 -3.67
CA ILE A 848 16.65 -13.91 -2.79
C ILE A 848 16.33 -13.45 -1.37
N TYR A 849 16.47 -12.16 -1.04
CA TYR A 849 16.11 -11.63 0.28
C TYR A 849 15.15 -10.44 0.20
N VAL A 850 14.27 -10.32 1.19
CA VAL A 850 13.40 -9.15 1.44
C VAL A 850 13.71 -8.51 2.78
N ARG A 851 13.68 -7.18 2.84
CA ARG A 851 13.85 -6.41 4.09
C ARG A 851 12.52 -6.23 4.80
N VAL A 852 12.48 -6.59 6.09
CA VAL A 852 11.29 -6.52 6.95
C VAL A 852 11.55 -5.58 8.13
N TYR A 853 10.59 -4.70 8.41
CA TYR A 853 10.67 -3.74 9.51
C TYR A 853 10.42 -4.43 10.86
N LEU A 854 11.25 -4.13 11.87
CA LEU A 854 11.07 -4.62 13.23
C LEU A 854 10.49 -3.51 14.12
N PRO A 855 9.60 -3.85 15.07
CA PRO A 855 9.02 -2.86 15.95
C PRO A 855 10.08 -2.31 16.93
N ASN A 856 10.35 -1.00 16.84
CA ASN A 856 11.17 -0.27 17.82
C ASN A 856 10.32 0.78 18.56
N GLN A 857 10.75 1.18 19.76
CA GLN A 857 10.11 2.17 20.63
C GLN A 857 11.03 3.34 21.00
N VAL A 858 12.27 3.36 20.52
CA VAL A 858 13.21 4.44 20.84
C VAL A 858 12.98 5.60 19.86
N TYR A 859 12.35 6.65 20.37
CA TYR A 859 12.09 7.89 19.64
C TYR A 859 12.98 9.01 20.17
N ILE A 860 13.68 9.69 19.27
CA ILE A 860 14.53 10.83 19.60
C ILE A 860 13.83 12.12 19.17
N GLY A 861 13.76 13.10 20.07
CA GLY A 861 13.16 14.41 19.81
C GLY A 861 13.89 15.18 18.71
N THR A 862 13.14 15.69 17.74
CA THR A 862 13.67 16.40 16.58
C THR A 862 12.96 17.72 16.30
N HIS A 863 13.69 18.65 15.72
CA HIS A 863 13.13 19.76 14.96
C HIS A 863 13.21 19.42 13.47
N GLN A 864 12.07 19.42 12.80
CA GLN A 864 11.93 19.02 11.40
C GLN A 864 11.64 20.24 10.52
N ASN A 865 12.43 20.41 9.46
CA ASN A 865 12.17 21.37 8.39
C ASN A 865 11.93 20.63 7.07
N LYS A 866 10.75 20.83 6.49
CA LYS A 866 10.43 20.38 5.14
C LYS A 866 10.36 21.57 4.21
N PHE A 867 11.10 21.52 3.10
CA PHE A 867 11.01 22.51 2.03
C PHE A 867 10.94 21.80 0.69
N SER A 868 10.01 22.21 -0.15
CA SER A 868 9.87 21.73 -1.52
C SER A 868 9.57 22.90 -2.43
N GLN A 869 10.40 23.09 -3.46
CA GLN A 869 10.19 24.11 -4.48
C GLN A 869 10.35 23.51 -5.87
N SER A 870 9.37 23.77 -6.73
CA SER A 870 9.41 23.48 -8.16
C SER A 870 9.28 24.78 -8.94
N VAL A 871 10.21 25.01 -9.87
CA VAL A 871 10.21 26.16 -10.78
C VAL A 871 10.31 25.65 -12.21
N THR A 872 9.35 26.04 -13.04
CA THR A 872 9.36 25.74 -14.47
C THR A 872 9.44 27.03 -15.26
N LEU A 873 10.45 27.14 -16.14
CA LEU A 873 10.57 28.20 -17.13
C LEU A 873 10.19 27.65 -18.51
N ASN A 874 9.09 28.16 -19.06
CA ASN A 874 8.52 27.76 -20.35
C ASN A 874 8.48 28.89 -21.42
N PRO A 875 9.64 29.32 -21.96
CA PRO A 875 9.68 30.25 -23.10
C PRO A 875 9.08 29.74 -24.41
N MET A 876 8.64 28.48 -24.52
CA MET A 876 8.16 27.91 -25.80
C MET A 876 6.98 28.69 -26.40
N GLN A 877 6.19 29.38 -25.58
CA GLN A 877 5.13 30.27 -26.05
C GLN A 877 5.62 31.40 -26.98
N TRP A 878 6.91 31.72 -26.98
CA TRP A 878 7.53 32.73 -27.83
C TRP A 878 8.06 32.20 -29.17
N GLN A 879 7.75 30.95 -29.54
CA GLN A 879 8.19 30.34 -30.79
C GLN A 879 7.83 31.15 -32.05
N ASN A 880 6.73 31.92 -32.01
CA ASN A 880 6.25 32.75 -33.11
C ASN A 880 6.63 34.24 -32.95
N ALA A 881 7.35 34.61 -31.88
CA ALA A 881 7.85 35.97 -31.69
C ALA A 881 9.13 36.20 -32.50
N GLY A 882 9.47 37.46 -32.78
CA GLY A 882 10.73 37.83 -33.43
C GLY A 882 11.86 38.16 -32.44
N GLY A 883 13.11 38.19 -32.93
CA GLY A 883 14.27 38.68 -32.20
C GLY A 883 14.65 37.83 -30.98
N PHE A 884 14.96 38.47 -29.85
CA PHE A 884 15.46 37.82 -28.63
C PHE A 884 14.47 36.81 -28.02
N LYS A 885 13.15 37.07 -28.12
CA LYS A 885 12.12 36.15 -27.62
C LYS A 885 12.12 34.81 -28.38
N GLN A 886 12.40 34.85 -29.68
CA GLN A 886 12.54 33.66 -30.51
C GLN A 886 13.74 32.82 -30.07
N LEU A 887 14.88 33.46 -29.79
CA LEU A 887 16.08 32.79 -29.27
C LEU A 887 15.77 32.05 -27.95
N LEU A 888 15.12 32.73 -27.01
CA LEU A 888 14.74 32.13 -25.73
C LEU A 888 13.72 31.00 -25.87
N SER A 889 12.87 31.01 -26.89
CA SER A 889 11.87 29.95 -27.13
C SER A 889 12.47 28.56 -27.36
N HIS A 890 13.76 28.50 -27.71
CA HIS A 890 14.50 27.24 -27.83
C HIS A 890 14.88 26.66 -26.47
N PHE A 891 14.91 27.46 -25.41
CA PHE A 891 15.28 27.03 -24.07
C PHE A 891 14.05 26.70 -23.22
N TYR A 892 14.18 25.69 -22.37
CA TYR A 892 13.21 25.33 -21.35
C TYR A 892 13.96 24.89 -20.10
N ASN A 893 13.48 25.21 -18.90
CA ASN A 893 14.15 24.78 -17.68
C ASN A 893 13.15 24.27 -16.64
N THR A 894 13.54 23.21 -15.96
CA THR A 894 12.86 22.70 -14.76
C THR A 894 13.84 22.61 -13.62
N THR A 895 13.51 23.25 -12.51
CA THR A 895 14.27 23.16 -11.25
C THR A 895 13.35 22.59 -10.19
N SER A 896 13.81 21.60 -9.45
CA SER A 896 13.14 21.07 -8.26
C SER A 896 14.13 20.91 -7.13
N TYR A 897 13.77 21.38 -5.94
CA TYR A 897 14.51 21.15 -4.72
C TYR A 897 13.56 20.65 -3.65
N LEU A 898 13.88 19.52 -3.04
CA LEU A 898 13.16 18.94 -1.91
C LEU A 898 14.15 18.70 -0.80
N ILE A 899 13.79 19.02 0.43
CA ILE A 899 14.57 18.72 1.63
C ILE A 899 13.62 18.45 2.79
N ASP A 900 13.84 17.33 3.48
CA ASP A 900 13.28 17.00 4.78
C ASP A 900 14.46 16.80 5.74
N ARG A 901 14.68 17.76 6.64
CA ARG A 901 15.82 17.80 7.55
C ARG A 901 15.33 17.67 8.99
N LYS A 902 15.84 16.68 9.72
CA LYS A 902 15.52 16.38 11.12
C LYS A 902 16.79 16.51 11.97
N ILE A 903 16.83 17.52 12.82
CA ILE A 903 17.93 17.75 13.76
C ILE A 903 17.51 17.42 15.19
N LEU A 904 18.44 17.02 16.05
CA LEU A 904 18.20 16.80 17.46
C LEU A 904 17.65 18.07 18.11
N ARG A 905 16.61 17.92 18.93
CA ARG A 905 16.02 19.04 19.66
C ARG A 905 16.81 19.29 20.94
N SER A 906 17.67 20.32 20.96
CA SER A 906 18.41 20.77 22.14
C SER A 906 17.99 22.19 22.56
N GLY A 907 17.34 22.30 23.73
CA GLY A 907 16.93 23.60 24.29
C GLY A 907 15.86 24.34 23.47
N SER A 908 16.01 25.66 23.34
CA SER A 908 15.01 26.59 22.80
C SER A 908 15.31 27.16 21.41
N ASN A 909 16.35 26.67 20.73
CA ASN A 909 16.75 27.18 19.42
C ASN A 909 15.96 26.48 18.31
N PHE A 910 15.19 27.24 17.52
CA PHE A 910 14.52 26.74 16.33
C PHE A 910 15.40 27.03 15.10
N ASP A 911 16.05 26.00 14.56
CA ASP A 911 16.70 26.14 13.27
C ASP A 911 15.64 26.14 12.17
N LEU A 912 15.27 27.34 11.70
CA LEU A 912 14.31 27.52 10.61
C LEU A 912 14.94 27.46 9.23
N ASN A 913 16.26 27.30 9.14
CA ASN A 913 16.97 27.28 7.88
C ASN A 913 16.99 25.85 7.33
N PRO A 914 16.12 25.50 6.34
CA PRO A 914 16.17 24.17 5.74
C PRO A 914 17.47 23.95 4.96
N PHE A 915 18.22 25.01 4.63
CA PHE A 915 19.44 24.97 3.82
C PHE A 915 20.74 25.00 4.65
N SER A 916 20.67 24.82 5.96
CA SER A 916 21.87 24.74 6.81
C SER A 916 22.77 23.59 6.35
N SER A 917 24.07 23.86 6.23
CA SER A 917 25.10 22.86 5.92
C SER A 917 25.67 22.19 7.17
N ASP A 918 25.19 22.57 8.36
CA ASP A 918 25.66 22.02 9.61
C ASP A 918 25.07 20.62 9.84
N ASP A 919 25.97 19.67 10.06
CA ASP A 919 25.67 18.26 10.33
C ASP A 919 25.76 17.93 11.83
N GLU A 920 26.20 18.89 12.66
CA GLU A 920 26.07 18.79 14.12
C GLU A 920 24.57 18.58 14.45
N ASP A 921 24.28 17.61 15.32
CA ASP A 921 22.92 17.22 15.69
C ASP A 921 22.01 16.69 14.55
N LEU A 922 22.51 16.48 13.32
CA LEU A 922 21.70 15.97 12.21
C LEU A 922 21.39 14.48 12.39
N LEU A 923 20.14 14.17 12.75
CA LEU A 923 19.66 12.79 12.95
C LEU A 923 19.14 12.15 11.66
N GLY A 924 18.59 12.94 10.74
CA GLY A 924 18.13 12.44 9.45
C GLY A 924 17.95 13.53 8.41
N ILE A 925 18.22 13.22 7.14
CA ILE A 925 17.98 14.13 6.02
C ILE A 925 17.53 13.35 4.79
N ASN A 926 16.60 13.92 4.03
CA ASN A 926 16.31 13.52 2.65
C ASN A 926 16.28 14.79 1.80
N ALA A 927 17.35 15.03 1.05
CA ALA A 927 17.51 16.21 0.20
C ALA A 927 17.75 15.79 -1.25
N ALA A 928 17.02 16.40 -2.18
CA ALA A 928 17.11 16.16 -3.61
C ALA A 928 17.00 17.48 -4.39
N PHE A 929 18.07 17.87 -5.08
CA PHE A 929 18.12 18.97 -6.03
C PHE A 929 18.25 18.44 -7.45
N ARG A 930 17.40 18.91 -8.36
CA ARG A 930 17.47 18.60 -9.78
C ARG A 930 17.21 19.84 -10.61
N ASN A 931 18.13 20.18 -11.50
CA ASN A 931 17.96 21.22 -12.51
C ASN A 931 18.19 20.63 -13.89
N SER A 932 17.22 20.76 -14.80
CA SER A 932 17.33 20.31 -16.19
C SER A 932 17.10 21.48 -17.13
N ILE A 933 18.12 21.83 -17.92
CA ILE A 933 18.07 22.85 -18.97
C ILE A 933 17.98 22.12 -20.32
N PHE A 934 17.00 22.50 -21.12
CA PHE A 934 16.75 21.92 -22.43
C PHE A 934 16.96 23.00 -23.49
N TYR A 935 17.69 22.69 -24.55
CA TYR A 935 17.71 23.42 -25.80
C TYR A 935 17.00 22.57 -26.86
N ASN A 936 16.05 23.16 -27.59
CA ASN A 936 15.19 22.46 -28.55
C ASN A 936 14.43 21.27 -27.92
N ARG A 937 13.82 21.51 -26.74
CA ARG A 937 13.03 20.49 -26.03
C ARG A 937 11.99 19.86 -26.95
N GLY A 938 11.96 18.53 -27.02
CA GLY A 938 11.04 17.77 -27.86
C GLY A 938 11.34 17.81 -29.37
N LYS A 939 12.38 18.52 -29.81
CA LYS A 939 12.86 18.52 -31.20
C LYS A 939 14.15 17.71 -31.27
N GLN A 940 14.25 16.76 -32.20
CA GLN A 940 15.48 15.98 -32.43
C GLN A 940 16.52 16.71 -33.31
N ASN A 941 16.32 18.00 -33.60
CA ASN A 941 17.24 18.81 -34.39
C ASN A 941 18.14 19.63 -33.46
N HIS A 942 19.38 19.19 -33.23
CA HIS A 942 20.31 19.77 -32.25
C HIS A 942 19.62 19.98 -30.89
N SER A 943 19.10 18.89 -30.31
CA SER A 943 18.55 18.88 -28.94
C SER A 943 19.70 18.74 -27.95
N VAL A 944 19.68 19.55 -26.89
CA VAL A 944 20.64 19.42 -25.78
C VAL A 944 19.87 19.41 -24.48
N THR A 945 20.16 18.45 -23.60
CA THR A 945 19.67 18.45 -22.23
C THR A 945 20.85 18.38 -21.29
N TYR A 946 21.00 19.38 -20.43
CA TYR A 946 21.93 19.35 -19.32
C TYR A 946 21.14 19.16 -18.03
N THR A 947 21.48 18.15 -17.24
CA THR A 947 20.86 17.89 -15.93
C THR A 947 21.93 17.87 -14.85
N TYR A 948 21.72 18.65 -13.80
CA TYR A 948 22.48 18.57 -12.56
C TYR A 948 21.58 17.93 -11.48
N LEU A 949 22.12 16.94 -10.77
CA LEU A 949 21.45 16.20 -9.71
C LEU A 949 22.33 16.21 -8.45
N SER A 950 21.72 16.46 -7.30
CA SER A 950 22.35 16.30 -5.98
C SER A 950 21.34 15.65 -5.05
N ASN A 951 21.62 14.45 -4.59
CA ASN A 951 20.80 13.72 -3.64
C ASN A 951 21.62 13.41 -2.39
N ARG A 952 21.03 13.58 -1.21
CA ARG A 952 21.61 13.19 0.08
C ARG A 952 20.53 12.53 0.93
N THR A 953 20.84 11.39 1.50
CA THR A 953 19.95 10.67 2.41
C THR A 953 20.74 10.21 3.63
N LYS A 954 20.34 10.66 4.82
CA LYS A 954 20.85 10.14 6.10
C LYS A 954 19.71 9.47 6.85
N SER A 955 19.94 8.22 7.24
CA SER A 955 19.00 7.41 8.02
C SER A 955 19.60 7.07 9.39
N LEU A 956 18.74 6.98 10.41
CA LEU A 956 19.11 6.62 11.78
C LEU A 956 18.67 5.19 12.07
N LEU A 957 19.62 4.26 12.15
CA LEU A 957 19.38 2.87 12.50
C LEU A 957 19.71 2.66 13.98
N THR A 958 19.18 1.59 14.58
CA THR A 958 19.52 1.19 15.98
C THR A 958 21.03 1.00 16.17
N VAL A 959 21.72 0.53 15.13
CA VAL A 959 23.15 0.26 15.13
C VAL A 959 24.02 1.48 14.82
N GLY A 960 23.46 2.61 14.34
CA GLY A 960 24.19 3.82 13.95
C GLY A 960 23.56 4.56 12.76
N SER A 961 24.12 5.68 12.30
CA SER A 961 23.61 6.38 11.13
C SER A 961 24.29 5.93 9.83
N GLN A 962 23.56 6.06 8.71
CA GLN A 962 24.07 5.83 7.36
C GLN A 962 23.70 7.03 6.48
N ASP A 963 24.71 7.71 5.95
CA ASP A 963 24.61 8.85 5.02
C ASP A 963 25.04 8.42 3.61
N SER A 964 24.23 8.73 2.61
CA SER A 964 24.47 8.43 1.21
C SER A 964 24.29 9.69 0.37
N LYS A 965 25.29 10.04 -0.44
CA LYS A 965 25.32 11.24 -1.29
C LYS A 965 25.55 10.85 -2.74
N ILE A 966 24.81 11.46 -3.66
CA ILE A 966 24.98 11.31 -5.10
C ILE A 966 25.00 12.69 -5.74
N LEU A 967 26.10 13.07 -6.37
CA LEU A 967 26.22 14.26 -7.19
C LEU A 967 26.39 13.83 -8.64
N SER A 968 25.67 14.44 -9.58
CA SER A 968 25.79 14.09 -10.99
C SER A 968 25.59 15.27 -11.93
N HIS A 969 26.47 15.37 -12.92
CA HIS A 969 26.36 16.25 -14.08
C HIS A 969 26.13 15.39 -15.30
N GLN A 970 24.99 15.58 -15.99
CA GLN A 970 24.63 14.82 -17.18
C GLN A 970 24.39 15.74 -18.38
N LEU A 971 25.08 15.48 -19.49
CA LEU A 971 24.87 16.13 -20.77
C LEU A 971 24.38 15.11 -21.80
N GLN A 972 23.21 15.38 -22.37
CA GLN A 972 22.63 14.61 -23.45
C GLN A 972 22.52 15.48 -24.70
N TYR A 973 23.07 15.02 -25.81
CA TYR A 973 22.98 15.67 -27.12
C TYR A 973 22.29 14.73 -28.11
N ALA A 974 21.43 15.28 -28.97
CA ALA A 974 20.73 14.53 -30.02
C ALA A 974 20.60 15.37 -31.31
N TYR A 975 21.04 14.82 -32.44
CA TYR A 975 20.95 15.48 -33.74
C TYR A 975 20.50 14.52 -34.84
N LEU A 976 19.31 14.78 -35.38
CA LEU A 976 18.68 14.04 -36.46
C LEU A 976 19.05 14.64 -37.82
N VAL A 977 19.85 13.90 -38.59
CA VAL A 977 20.27 14.22 -39.95
C VAL A 977 19.41 13.47 -40.96
N ALA A 978 18.93 14.17 -41.99
CA ALA A 978 18.15 13.62 -43.10
C ALA A 978 16.90 12.81 -42.68
N LYS A 979 16.41 13.01 -41.44
CA LYS A 979 15.32 12.23 -40.81
C LYS A 979 15.61 10.73 -40.61
N THR A 980 16.84 10.27 -40.84
CA THR A 980 17.21 8.84 -40.76
C THR A 980 18.40 8.56 -39.86
N TRP A 981 19.30 9.52 -39.64
CA TRP A 981 20.48 9.30 -38.79
C TRP A 981 20.38 10.16 -37.54
N LEU A 982 20.28 9.54 -36.37
CA LEU A 982 20.27 10.22 -35.09
C LEU A 982 21.60 9.99 -34.38
N PHE A 983 22.40 11.04 -34.32
CA PHE A 983 23.62 11.07 -33.53
C PHE A 983 23.27 11.50 -32.11
N SER A 984 23.65 10.68 -31.14
CA SER A 984 23.45 10.96 -29.72
C SER A 984 24.77 10.87 -28.97
N LEU A 985 24.92 11.70 -27.94
CA LEU A 985 26.06 11.66 -27.02
C LEU A 985 25.51 11.81 -25.61
N ASN A 986 25.81 10.86 -24.73
CA ASN A 986 25.57 10.96 -23.30
C ASN A 986 26.92 11.11 -22.61
N SER A 987 27.11 12.16 -21.83
CA SER A 987 28.28 12.34 -20.98
C SER A 987 27.82 12.58 -19.56
N GLN A 988 28.45 11.91 -18.61
CA GLN A 988 28.05 11.98 -17.20
C GLN A 988 29.28 11.95 -16.30
N THR A 989 29.33 12.87 -15.33
CA THR A 989 30.25 12.79 -14.19
C THR A 989 29.41 12.58 -12.95
N THR A 990 29.78 11.59 -12.12
CA THR A 990 29.03 11.23 -10.91
C THR A 990 30.00 11.04 -9.74
N GLU A 991 29.59 11.47 -8.56
CA GLU A 991 30.27 11.20 -7.29
C GLU A 991 29.25 10.53 -6.38
N THR A 992 29.58 9.34 -5.87
CA THR A 992 28.71 8.56 -4.99
C THR A 992 29.45 8.26 -3.69
N THR A 993 28.94 8.77 -2.58
CA THR A 993 29.52 8.55 -1.25
C THR A 993 28.54 7.77 -0.39
N THR A 994 29.02 6.81 0.39
CA THR A 994 28.29 6.20 1.50
C THR A 994 29.17 6.18 2.73
N VAL A 995 28.61 6.60 3.87
CA VAL A 995 29.28 6.64 5.17
C VAL A 995 28.33 6.05 6.21
N SER A 996 28.77 4.99 6.88
CA SER A 996 28.16 4.41 8.06
C SER A 996 29.05 4.69 9.28
N ASP A 997 28.42 5.09 10.39
CA ASP A 997 29.13 5.32 11.66
C ASP A 997 29.68 4.02 12.27
N THR A 998 29.08 2.89 11.93
CA THR A 998 29.28 1.60 12.62
C THR A 998 30.00 0.59 11.75
N TYR A 999 29.73 0.62 10.44
CA TYR A 999 30.24 -0.37 9.50
C TYR A 999 31.16 0.26 8.48
N ALA A 1000 32.45 0.32 8.79
CA ALA A 1000 33.46 0.82 7.86
C ALA A 1000 33.48 0.05 6.52
N SER A 1001 33.06 -1.21 6.49
CA SER A 1001 32.95 -2.05 5.28
C SER A 1001 31.91 -1.54 4.27
N LYS A 1002 30.94 -0.71 4.68
CA LYS A 1002 29.95 -0.07 3.80
C LYS A 1002 30.44 1.27 3.23
N ASN A 1003 31.59 1.78 3.70
CA ASN A 1003 32.02 3.14 3.36
C ASN A 1003 32.76 3.16 2.02
N TYR A 1004 32.32 4.02 1.11
CA TYR A 1004 33.00 4.25 -0.16
C TYR A 1004 32.76 5.67 -0.69
N GLU A 1005 33.67 6.13 -1.55
CA GLU A 1005 33.57 7.41 -2.26
C GLU A 1005 34.01 7.19 -3.71
N VAL A 1006 33.04 6.91 -4.57
CA VAL A 1006 33.27 6.53 -5.96
C VAL A 1006 33.01 7.73 -6.87
N GLU A 1007 34.09 8.25 -7.45
CA GLU A 1007 34.02 9.17 -8.58
C GLU A 1007 33.93 8.38 -9.89
N ALA A 1008 33.05 8.80 -10.78
CA ALA A 1008 32.82 8.14 -12.06
C ALA A 1008 32.69 9.15 -13.20
N TYR A 1009 33.38 8.90 -14.30
CA TYR A 1009 33.22 9.62 -15.56
C TYR A 1009 32.75 8.67 -16.66
N LEU A 1010 31.74 9.06 -17.41
CA LEU A 1010 31.16 8.29 -18.51
C LEU A 1010 31.01 9.15 -19.76
N VAL A 1011 31.42 8.59 -20.91
CA VAL A 1011 31.12 9.14 -22.24
C VAL A 1011 30.63 8.04 -23.15
N GLY A 1012 29.43 8.23 -23.69
CA GLY A 1012 28.71 7.28 -24.52
C GLY A 1012 28.22 7.88 -25.83
N PRO A 1013 29.03 7.93 -26.90
CA PRO A 1013 28.52 8.19 -28.25
C PRO A 1013 27.63 7.04 -28.73
N LYS A 1014 26.51 7.40 -29.38
CA LYS A 1014 25.56 6.48 -29.97
C LYS A 1014 25.12 6.96 -31.34
N ILE A 1015 25.19 6.09 -32.34
CA ILE A 1015 24.68 6.35 -33.69
C ILE A 1015 23.45 5.48 -33.88
N SER A 1016 22.32 6.11 -34.18
CA SER A 1016 21.05 5.42 -34.42
C SER A 1016 20.61 5.62 -35.87
N TYR A 1017 20.38 4.53 -36.60
CA TYR A 1017 19.71 4.56 -37.89
C TYR A 1017 18.21 4.37 -37.69
N ILE A 1018 17.44 5.42 -37.94
CA ILE A 1018 15.99 5.47 -37.89
C ILE A 1018 15.47 5.07 -39.27
N PHE A 1019 15.08 3.81 -39.42
CA PHE A 1019 14.44 3.29 -40.64
C PHE A 1019 13.06 3.90 -40.84
N SER A 1020 12.34 4.14 -39.74
CA SER A 1020 11.01 4.77 -39.71
C SER A 1020 10.71 5.29 -38.31
N ARG A 1021 9.55 5.93 -38.10
CA ARG A 1021 9.08 6.32 -36.74
C ARG A 1021 9.00 5.13 -35.77
N ASN A 1022 9.00 3.93 -36.32
CA ASN A 1022 8.67 2.67 -35.68
C ASN A 1022 9.85 1.70 -35.68
N ALA A 1023 11.02 2.07 -36.19
CA ALA A 1023 12.15 1.16 -36.28
C ALA A 1023 13.47 1.93 -36.22
N SER A 1024 14.31 1.60 -35.24
CA SER A 1024 15.66 2.11 -35.10
C SER A 1024 16.66 0.99 -34.83
N TRP A 1025 17.89 1.20 -35.26
CA TRP A 1025 19.03 0.37 -34.91
C TRP A 1025 20.16 1.27 -34.43
N ASP A 1026 20.73 0.94 -33.28
CA ASP A 1026 21.72 1.75 -32.60
C ASP A 1026 23.02 0.95 -32.48
N VAL A 1027 24.14 1.65 -32.68
CA VAL A 1027 25.48 1.19 -32.31
C VAL A 1027 26.02 2.19 -31.31
N PHE A 1028 26.51 1.70 -30.18
CA PHE A 1028 27.02 2.53 -29.10
C PHE A 1028 28.36 2.03 -28.58
N TYR A 1029 29.13 2.97 -28.07
CA TYR A 1029 30.34 2.74 -27.31
C TYR A 1029 30.25 3.57 -26.05
N GLU A 1030 30.54 2.99 -24.90
CA GLU A 1030 30.63 3.69 -23.63
C GLU A 1030 32.02 3.46 -23.03
N TYR A 1031 32.67 4.54 -22.65
CA TYR A 1031 33.88 4.53 -21.84
C TYR A 1031 33.51 5.04 -20.45
N GLN A 1032 33.83 4.27 -19.42
CA GLN A 1032 33.61 4.65 -18.04
C GLN A 1032 34.87 4.43 -17.20
N ASP A 1033 35.23 5.43 -16.41
CA ASP A 1033 36.32 5.39 -15.42
C ASP A 1033 35.71 5.59 -14.04
N LYS A 1034 35.86 4.62 -13.13
CA LYS A 1034 35.41 4.71 -11.74
C LYS A 1034 36.60 4.57 -10.80
N GLN A 1035 36.69 5.42 -9.80
CA GLN A 1035 37.77 5.42 -8.82
C GLN A 1035 37.18 5.58 -7.42
N ASN A 1036 37.43 4.62 -6.53
CA ASN A 1036 37.17 4.78 -5.11
C ASN A 1036 38.29 5.64 -4.50
N ARG A 1037 37.92 6.68 -3.75
CA ARG A 1037 38.87 7.63 -3.13
C ARG A 1037 39.28 7.22 -1.72
N ILE A 1038 38.54 6.31 -1.10
CA ILE A 1038 38.79 5.77 0.24
C ILE A 1038 38.98 4.26 0.21
N GLY A 1039 39.19 3.63 1.38
CA GLY A 1039 39.35 2.18 1.47
C GLY A 1039 40.62 1.69 0.75
N GLU A 1040 40.48 0.68 -0.10
CA GLU A 1040 41.60 0.11 -0.87
C GLU A 1040 41.90 0.86 -2.18
N MET A 1041 41.22 2.00 -2.42
CA MET A 1041 41.38 2.82 -3.63
C MET A 1041 41.15 2.03 -4.91
N GLU A 1042 40.10 1.21 -4.93
CA GLU A 1042 39.75 0.38 -6.06
C GLU A 1042 39.50 1.22 -7.32
N THR A 1043 39.93 0.73 -8.48
CA THR A 1043 39.75 1.41 -9.77
C THR A 1043 39.10 0.48 -10.79
N LEU A 1044 38.25 1.04 -11.66
CA LEU A 1044 37.60 0.33 -12.75
C LEU A 1044 37.63 1.18 -14.02
N LEU A 1045 38.39 0.73 -15.01
CA LEU A 1045 38.24 1.18 -16.38
C LEU A 1045 37.32 0.22 -17.11
N GLN A 1046 36.11 0.68 -17.43
CA GLN A 1046 35.10 -0.10 -18.14
C GLN A 1046 34.94 0.42 -19.57
N GLN A 1047 35.09 -0.49 -20.53
CA GLN A 1047 34.74 -0.26 -21.92
C GLN A 1047 33.54 -1.13 -22.28
N ARG A 1048 32.49 -0.52 -22.82
CA ARG A 1048 31.30 -1.22 -23.29
C ARG A 1048 31.07 -0.91 -24.76
N VAL A 1049 31.11 -1.91 -25.61
CA VAL A 1049 30.70 -1.81 -27.03
C VAL A 1049 29.43 -2.62 -27.19
N GLY A 1050 28.42 -2.04 -27.84
CA GLY A 1050 27.19 -2.76 -28.05
C GLY A 1050 26.37 -2.26 -29.21
N THR A 1051 25.32 -3.02 -29.48
CA THR A 1051 24.31 -2.67 -30.45
C THR A 1051 22.94 -2.96 -29.87
N SER A 1052 21.98 -2.09 -30.18
CA SER A 1052 20.59 -2.31 -29.82
C SER A 1052 19.68 -2.03 -31.01
N PHE A 1053 18.47 -2.54 -30.96
CA PHE A 1053 17.45 -2.19 -31.93
C PHE A 1053 16.13 -1.96 -31.22
N SER A 1054 15.27 -1.16 -31.84
CA SER A 1054 13.87 -1.03 -31.46
C SER A 1054 13.01 -1.14 -32.71
N TYR A 1055 11.94 -1.88 -32.63
CA TYR A 1055 10.97 -2.07 -33.68
C TYR A 1055 9.57 -2.05 -33.07
N ALA A 1056 8.64 -1.36 -33.70
CA ALA A 1056 7.26 -1.19 -33.25
C ALA A 1056 6.35 -1.22 -34.49
N SER A 1057 5.83 -2.38 -34.84
CA SER A 1057 4.87 -2.51 -35.93
C SER A 1057 3.58 -1.74 -35.63
N GLU A 1058 2.94 -1.20 -36.67
CA GLU A 1058 1.58 -0.64 -36.58
C GLU A 1058 0.54 -1.66 -36.09
N LYS A 1059 0.85 -2.97 -36.22
CA LYS A 1059 0.02 -4.07 -35.72
C LYS A 1059 0.28 -4.43 -34.25
N GLY A 1060 0.82 -3.51 -33.45
CA GLY A 1060 0.99 -3.70 -31.99
C GLY A 1060 2.06 -4.70 -31.60
N PHE A 1061 3.02 -4.99 -32.47
CA PHE A 1061 4.21 -5.79 -32.14
C PHE A 1061 5.39 -4.87 -31.88
N THR A 1062 5.98 -4.94 -30.69
CA THR A 1062 7.23 -4.26 -30.36
C THR A 1062 8.34 -5.28 -30.07
N ALA A 1063 9.54 -4.99 -30.54
CA ALA A 1063 10.72 -5.79 -30.28
C ALA A 1063 11.87 -4.84 -29.99
N SER A 1064 12.58 -5.06 -28.90
CA SER A 1064 13.84 -4.40 -28.64
C SER A 1064 14.86 -5.42 -28.18
N GLY A 1065 16.10 -5.24 -28.61
CA GLY A 1065 17.19 -6.10 -28.22
C GLY A 1065 18.43 -5.28 -27.99
N GLU A 1066 19.32 -5.79 -27.15
CA GLU A 1066 20.61 -5.19 -26.87
C GLU A 1066 21.63 -6.31 -26.67
N PHE A 1067 22.80 -6.13 -27.27
CA PHE A 1067 23.98 -6.95 -27.03
C PHE A 1067 25.12 -6.03 -26.63
N SER A 1068 25.78 -6.34 -25.51
CA SER A 1068 26.87 -5.53 -24.95
C SER A 1068 28.06 -6.42 -24.57
N LEU A 1069 29.24 -6.01 -25.03
CA LEU A 1069 30.53 -6.55 -24.60
C LEU A 1069 31.19 -5.56 -23.65
N TYR A 1070 31.51 -6.02 -22.46
CA TYR A 1070 32.19 -5.27 -21.41
C TYR A 1070 33.61 -5.78 -21.25
N LYS A 1071 34.56 -4.86 -21.14
CA LYS A 1071 35.88 -5.12 -20.60
C LYS A 1071 36.03 -4.31 -19.32
N ASN A 1072 36.09 -5.02 -18.19
CA ASN A 1072 36.25 -4.45 -16.86
C ASN A 1072 37.70 -4.61 -16.40
N ASP A 1073 38.53 -3.60 -16.64
CA ASP A 1073 39.89 -3.55 -16.11
C ASP A 1073 39.81 -3.03 -14.66
N PHE A 1074 39.50 -3.95 -13.72
CA PHE A 1074 39.33 -3.68 -12.29
C PHE A 1074 40.61 -3.98 -11.50
N THR A 1075 40.98 -3.09 -10.56
CA THR A 1075 42.09 -3.29 -9.61
C THR A 1075 41.61 -3.00 -8.20
N GLY A 1076 41.77 -3.96 -7.27
CA GLY A 1076 41.34 -3.88 -5.86
C GLY A 1076 40.74 -5.19 -5.34
N ASN A 1077 40.32 -5.23 -4.06
CA ASN A 1077 39.54 -6.34 -3.51
C ASN A 1077 38.10 -6.35 -4.07
N GLN A 1078 37.64 -7.51 -4.54
CA GLN A 1078 36.31 -7.67 -5.14
C GLN A 1078 35.20 -7.87 -4.10
N ASN A 1079 35.56 -8.25 -2.87
CA ASN A 1079 34.62 -8.53 -1.79
C ASN A 1079 34.42 -7.31 -0.89
N THR A 1080 34.10 -6.16 -1.49
CA THR A 1080 33.83 -4.90 -0.79
C THR A 1080 32.55 -4.26 -1.33
N ALA A 1081 31.88 -3.45 -0.49
CA ALA A 1081 30.71 -2.68 -0.94
C ALA A 1081 31.06 -1.72 -2.10
N ALA A 1082 32.26 -1.14 -2.08
CA ALA A 1082 32.79 -0.28 -3.15
C ALA A 1082 32.92 -1.04 -4.47
N ALA A 1083 33.56 -2.22 -4.46
CA ALA A 1083 33.73 -3.05 -5.65
C ALA A 1083 32.38 -3.50 -6.20
N TYR A 1084 31.43 -3.87 -5.33
CA TYR A 1084 30.08 -4.23 -5.72
C TYR A 1084 29.36 -3.08 -6.45
N GLN A 1085 29.42 -1.86 -5.91
CA GLN A 1085 28.85 -0.66 -6.53
C GLN A 1085 29.54 -0.28 -7.85
N MET A 1086 30.86 -0.49 -7.95
CA MET A 1086 31.64 -0.21 -9.17
C MET A 1086 31.35 -1.22 -10.28
N LEU A 1087 31.31 -2.51 -9.96
CA LEU A 1087 31.12 -3.59 -10.93
C LEU A 1087 29.65 -3.86 -11.27
N GLN A 1088 28.71 -3.42 -10.42
CA GLN A 1088 27.26 -3.61 -10.60
C GLN A 1088 26.88 -5.08 -10.81
N GLY A 1089 27.51 -5.97 -10.05
CA GLY A 1089 27.32 -7.43 -10.13
C GLY A 1089 27.98 -8.13 -11.32
N LEU A 1090 28.78 -7.44 -12.13
CA LEU A 1090 29.67 -8.06 -13.13
C LEU A 1090 31.01 -8.45 -12.48
N GLN A 1091 31.81 -9.25 -13.19
CA GLN A 1091 33.15 -9.64 -12.71
C GLN A 1091 34.24 -8.80 -13.39
N PRO A 1092 35.48 -8.76 -12.86
CA PRO A 1092 36.63 -8.27 -13.60
C PRO A 1092 36.89 -9.08 -14.88
N GLY A 1093 37.51 -8.46 -15.87
CA GLY A 1093 37.81 -9.07 -17.16
C GLY A 1093 36.65 -8.93 -18.17
N GLN A 1094 36.50 -9.92 -19.04
CA GLN A 1094 35.51 -9.87 -20.12
C GLN A 1094 34.13 -10.31 -19.63
N ASN A 1095 33.12 -9.47 -19.87
CA ASN A 1095 31.72 -9.83 -19.61
C ASN A 1095 30.89 -9.58 -20.87
N THR A 1096 29.93 -10.44 -21.13
CA THR A 1096 28.99 -10.29 -22.24
C THR A 1096 27.59 -10.31 -21.68
N THR A 1097 26.76 -9.35 -22.07
CA THR A 1097 25.33 -9.35 -21.74
C THR A 1097 24.51 -9.23 -23.01
N TRP A 1098 23.34 -9.86 -23.00
CA TRP A 1098 22.36 -9.73 -24.06
C TRP A 1098 20.97 -9.70 -23.46
N ARG A 1099 20.11 -8.88 -24.05
CA ARG A 1099 18.70 -8.79 -23.68
C ARG A 1099 17.86 -8.74 -24.94
N LEU A 1100 16.71 -9.39 -24.91
CA LEU A 1100 15.69 -9.37 -25.94
C LEU A 1100 14.32 -9.21 -25.25
N LEU A 1101 13.62 -8.14 -25.57
CA LEU A 1101 12.26 -7.87 -25.14
C LEU A 1101 11.36 -7.92 -26.37
N LEU A 1102 10.37 -8.81 -26.37
CA LEU A 1102 9.37 -8.91 -27.43
C LEU A 1102 8.01 -8.70 -26.78
N GLN A 1103 7.25 -7.71 -27.22
CA GLN A 1103 5.87 -7.54 -26.83
C GLN A 1103 4.97 -7.59 -28.07
N LYS A 1104 3.83 -8.26 -27.97
CA LYS A 1104 2.87 -8.35 -29.07
C LYS A 1104 1.47 -8.26 -28.54
N ASN A 1105 0.72 -7.28 -29.00
CA ASN A 1105 -0.74 -7.28 -28.89
C ASN A 1105 -1.27 -8.37 -29.82
N LEU A 1106 -1.62 -9.52 -29.25
CA LEU A 1106 -2.24 -10.62 -29.97
C LEU A 1106 -3.67 -10.23 -30.39
N THR A 1107 -4.35 -9.47 -29.54
CA THR A 1107 -5.67 -8.85 -29.79
C THR A 1107 -5.74 -7.47 -29.11
N GLN A 1108 -6.86 -6.77 -29.21
CA GLN A 1108 -7.10 -5.54 -28.44
C GLN A 1108 -7.16 -5.76 -26.92
N PHE A 1109 -7.34 -7.01 -26.48
CA PHE A 1109 -7.52 -7.41 -25.09
C PHE A 1109 -6.43 -8.36 -24.59
N LEU A 1110 -5.41 -8.65 -25.41
CA LEU A 1110 -4.40 -9.65 -25.06
C LEU A 1110 -3.05 -9.23 -25.60
N ASP A 1111 -2.08 -9.08 -24.72
CA ASP A 1111 -0.67 -8.95 -25.06
C ASP A 1111 0.15 -10.14 -24.52
N ILE A 1112 1.25 -10.39 -25.20
CA ILE A 1112 2.32 -11.27 -24.73
C ILE A 1112 3.60 -10.44 -24.64
N ASN A 1113 4.34 -10.60 -23.56
CA ASN A 1113 5.64 -10.00 -23.30
C ASN A 1113 6.65 -11.12 -23.01
N ILE A 1114 7.72 -11.17 -23.77
CA ILE A 1114 8.83 -12.11 -23.61
C ILE A 1114 10.05 -11.28 -23.29
N ASN A 1115 10.62 -11.47 -22.11
CA ASN A 1115 11.89 -10.88 -21.72
C ASN A 1115 12.92 -12.00 -21.59
N TYR A 1116 13.97 -11.95 -22.39
CA TYR A 1116 15.10 -12.85 -22.28
C TYR A 1116 16.35 -12.03 -22.00
N GLN A 1117 17.07 -12.39 -20.95
CA GLN A 1117 18.35 -11.81 -20.61
C GLN A 1117 19.37 -12.91 -20.37
N GLY A 1118 20.61 -12.65 -20.74
CA GLY A 1118 21.70 -13.50 -20.32
C GLY A 1118 22.97 -12.72 -20.12
N ARG A 1119 23.84 -13.31 -19.29
CA ARG A 1119 25.14 -12.77 -18.94
C ARG A 1119 26.15 -13.89 -18.92
N LYS A 1120 27.39 -13.58 -19.30
CA LYS A 1120 28.52 -14.49 -19.18
C LYS A 1120 29.74 -13.68 -18.77
N SER A 1121 30.42 -14.11 -17.72
CA SER A 1121 31.74 -13.58 -17.35
C SER A 1121 32.84 -14.52 -17.86
N GLU A 1122 34.09 -14.09 -17.75
CA GLU A 1122 35.24 -14.82 -18.27
C GLU A 1122 35.42 -16.21 -17.63
N THR A 1123 35.19 -16.30 -16.32
CA THR A 1123 35.39 -17.52 -15.52
C THR A 1123 34.10 -18.29 -15.22
N SER A 1124 32.94 -17.70 -15.49
CA SER A 1124 31.63 -18.29 -15.16
C SER A 1124 30.92 -18.89 -16.38
N GLY A 1125 30.05 -19.86 -16.13
CA GLY A 1125 29.10 -20.34 -17.12
C GLY A 1125 28.14 -19.21 -17.55
N ALA A 1126 27.61 -19.29 -18.76
CA ALA A 1126 26.58 -18.33 -19.18
C ALA A 1126 25.31 -18.53 -18.34
N ILE A 1127 24.81 -17.47 -17.73
CA ILE A 1127 23.55 -17.43 -17.00
C ILE A 1127 22.47 -16.89 -17.93
N HIS A 1128 21.36 -17.61 -18.01
CA HIS A 1128 20.23 -17.31 -18.87
C HIS A 1128 18.98 -17.20 -18.01
N THR A 1129 18.21 -16.14 -18.19
CA THR A 1129 16.91 -15.94 -17.56
C THR A 1129 15.92 -15.50 -18.63
N GLY A 1130 14.89 -16.30 -18.87
CA GLY A 1130 13.79 -15.98 -19.76
C GLY A 1130 12.50 -15.89 -18.97
N SER A 1131 11.72 -14.83 -19.18
CA SER A 1131 10.36 -14.72 -18.70
C SER A 1131 9.40 -14.53 -19.86
N VAL A 1132 8.27 -15.25 -19.80
CA VAL A 1132 7.14 -15.09 -20.71
C VAL A 1132 5.96 -14.68 -19.87
N GLN A 1133 5.38 -13.54 -20.18
CA GLN A 1133 4.23 -12.96 -19.52
C GLN A 1133 3.11 -12.78 -20.54
N LEU A 1134 1.92 -13.27 -20.22
CA LEU A 1134 0.70 -13.03 -20.97
C LEU A 1134 -0.17 -12.09 -20.14
N ARG A 1135 -0.62 -10.98 -20.72
CA ARG A 1135 -1.54 -10.07 -20.05
C ARG A 1135 -2.81 -9.92 -20.88
N ALA A 1136 -3.95 -10.24 -20.29
CA ALA A 1136 -5.24 -9.91 -20.87
C ALA A 1136 -5.81 -8.66 -20.19
N TYR A 1137 -6.36 -7.76 -20.99
CA TYR A 1137 -7.05 -6.54 -20.58
C TYR A 1137 -8.55 -6.76 -20.70
N PHE A 1138 -9.30 -6.23 -19.75
CA PHE A 1138 -10.75 -6.35 -19.71
C PHE A 1138 -11.44 -5.03 -20.03
#